data_AF-A0A2I0APU2-F1
#
_entry.id   AF-A0A2I0APU2-F1
#
_cell.length_a   1.000
_cell.length_b   1.000
_cell.length_c   1.000
_cell.angle_alpha   90.00
_cell.angle_beta   90.00
_cell.angle_gamma   90.00
#
_symmetry.space_group_name_H-M   'P 1'
#
loop_
_entity.id
_entity.type
_entity.pdbx_description
1 polymer ?
#
loop_
_entity_poly.entity_id
_entity_poly.type
_entity_poly.pdbx_seq_one_letter_code
_entity_poly.pdbx_strand_id
1 'polypeptide(L)'
;MGKNNGSRSKKRKSRTPAGRPPPFQPYACLDLSSFDRTAFPLMLAAAASAAKTQNPSARSLLKGFLRSHLSLLKSSARSPLPSSILLPRGLLSLLPLLLTSSCSSLAALSAEVVGAAALCSLEANSVIVSDREILEGMLKAVRSPSQRVTEAASNALIDLSASPIGRDGLRGFSVTEKLLTLLCQVADSPVGNTTLLHRSDGDNPLALVINVALLLINTSVEGCLGRIPGELSKKVLPLLKELWKKLCSLKHTGNHVREKDRFHSRKHDLAAAIFRLSMNEVFPIIWKGNEVRKAMFGDESFNFENFLLNFWESSPLLIKRASNSLEDKSSIFNSLKNCFGCSNNQDCLAFVFSQLVSCPPIASDELDIDSFLNEAEDHLGSPIIYGQDIRVLKSLRPTSEHMQDIKDEEVHFFNAVVGHESSNVIFQKCQEALHDGYTIALRGMEFRIPEVAAVAEGLSYIFGQPLAGANIYITPPGSQGLAKHYDDHCVFVWQLFGHKKWRISRCSEAFLPRLYEPLGDIHCSKHETSGYMDVLVTEGDILYIPRGFPHEAHTILNLSESQSEAPCEFSIHLTFGIEVEPPFEWEGFVHIALNCWNRCQKHDSGLSDYETKRLRLMLVIFLHVAIRLIADKDIAFRKACMIAALPFRQKATFDLIIERIDTSSSFTETLTFLVKTVHEKNEGSLQWMRWLRQVYQEDVKVNFDNPLQIFEEFLLLYSDHKKEATSEFYSIKSKFCKSVVFEDACYDFNVLLEKYRKTRKQYMKGMLSLHST
;
A
#
# COMPACT_ATOMS: atom_id res chain seq x y z
N MET A 1 31.58 -76.13 -20.91
CA MET A 1 32.09 -76.86 -19.72
C MET A 1 32.31 -75.86 -18.58
N GLY A 2 32.31 -76.31 -17.32
CA GLY A 2 31.96 -75.48 -16.16
C GLY A 2 33.05 -74.60 -15.54
N LYS A 3 32.60 -73.78 -14.57
CA LYS A 3 33.33 -72.82 -13.71
C LYS A 3 34.52 -73.42 -12.97
N ASN A 4 35.43 -72.57 -12.47
CA ASN A 4 36.10 -72.85 -11.20
C ASN A 4 36.36 -71.59 -10.35
N ASN A 5 36.35 -71.76 -9.02
CA ASN A 5 36.49 -70.72 -7.98
C ASN A 5 37.81 -70.87 -7.21
N GLY A 6 38.29 -69.83 -6.54
CA GLY A 6 39.39 -69.92 -5.55
C GLY A 6 39.30 -68.80 -4.50
N SER A 7 39.45 -69.11 -3.21
CA SER A 7 39.18 -68.13 -2.14
C SER A 7 40.05 -68.27 -0.87
N ARG A 8 40.39 -67.10 -0.28
CA ARG A 8 40.73 -66.80 1.14
C ARG A 8 41.99 -67.43 1.82
N SER A 9 42.89 -66.57 2.33
CA SER A 9 43.05 -66.27 3.80
C SER A 9 44.49 -65.99 4.32
N LYS A 10 44.74 -64.72 4.71
CA LYS A 10 45.56 -64.18 5.85
C LYS A 10 46.80 -64.92 6.43
N LYS A 11 47.88 -64.13 6.66
CA LYS A 11 48.65 -64.10 7.93
C LYS A 11 49.37 -62.75 8.18
N ARG A 12 49.65 -62.42 9.45
CA ARG A 12 50.15 -61.12 10.00
C ARG A 12 51.65 -61.15 10.35
N LYS A 13 52.31 -59.98 10.46
CA LYS A 13 53.27 -59.62 11.54
C LYS A 13 53.41 -58.09 11.71
N SER A 14 54.16 -57.62 12.71
CA SER A 14 53.83 -56.45 13.58
C SER A 14 54.87 -55.31 13.67
N ARG A 15 54.50 -54.28 14.49
CA ARG A 15 55.21 -53.02 14.93
C ARG A 15 54.94 -51.80 14.03
N THR A 16 54.82 -50.54 14.52
CA THR A 16 54.79 -49.93 15.89
C THR A 16 53.98 -48.61 15.86
N PRO A 17 53.57 -47.96 16.98
CA PRO A 17 52.73 -46.75 16.95
C PRO A 17 53.54 -45.48 16.65
N ALA A 18 53.09 -44.69 15.68
CA ALA A 18 53.62 -43.35 15.40
C ALA A 18 53.02 -42.32 16.37
N GLY A 19 53.84 -41.36 16.81
CA GLY A 19 53.49 -40.39 17.86
C GLY A 19 52.41 -39.39 17.46
N ARG A 20 51.81 -38.74 18.47
CA ARG A 20 50.88 -37.63 18.28
C ARG A 20 51.55 -36.51 17.45
N PRO A 21 50.85 -35.84 16.53
CA PRO A 21 51.33 -34.58 16.00
C PRO A 21 51.50 -33.57 17.15
N PRO A 22 52.47 -32.64 17.06
CA PRO A 22 52.67 -31.63 18.11
C PRO A 22 51.40 -30.79 18.28
N PRO A 23 51.14 -30.25 19.49
CA PRO A 23 50.02 -29.34 19.69
C PRO A 23 50.16 -28.15 18.75
N PHE A 24 49.02 -27.66 18.24
CA PHE A 24 48.95 -26.41 17.49
C PHE A 24 49.62 -25.30 18.31
N GLN A 25 50.79 -24.84 17.87
CA GLN A 25 51.27 -23.53 18.30
C GLN A 25 50.27 -22.50 17.75
N PRO A 26 49.69 -21.63 18.59
CA PRO A 26 49.01 -20.47 18.06
C PRO A 26 50.07 -19.68 17.28
N TYR A 27 49.80 -19.37 16.02
CA TYR A 27 50.60 -18.38 15.30
C TYR A 27 50.63 -17.12 16.17
N ALA A 28 51.85 -16.66 16.48
CA ALA A 28 52.04 -15.51 17.35
C ALA A 28 51.17 -14.35 16.87
N CYS A 29 50.48 -13.70 17.81
CA CYS A 29 49.72 -12.49 17.51
C CYS A 29 50.68 -11.52 16.80
N LEU A 30 50.36 -11.18 15.54
CA LEU A 30 51.19 -10.27 14.76
C LEU A 30 51.20 -8.93 15.50
N ASP A 31 52.36 -8.57 16.04
CA ASP A 31 52.53 -7.32 16.78
C ASP A 31 52.49 -6.14 15.80
N LEU A 32 51.28 -5.66 15.56
CA LEU A 32 50.94 -4.52 14.72
C LEU A 32 51.52 -3.18 15.24
N SER A 33 52.16 -3.16 16.42
CA SER A 33 52.92 -1.98 16.86
C SER A 33 54.23 -1.79 16.07
N SER A 34 54.79 -2.88 15.52
CA SER A 34 56.00 -2.87 14.67
C SER A 34 55.72 -2.55 13.20
N PHE A 35 54.45 -2.42 12.80
CA PHE A 35 54.07 -2.16 11.41
C PHE A 35 54.35 -0.70 11.03
N ASP A 36 55.38 -0.47 10.21
CA ASP A 36 55.65 0.86 9.64
C ASP A 36 54.48 1.30 8.74
N ARG A 37 53.68 2.21 9.30
CA ARG A 37 52.49 2.78 8.66
C ARG A 37 52.81 3.64 7.44
N THR A 38 54.09 3.94 7.17
CA THR A 38 54.56 4.76 6.04
C THR A 38 55.15 3.93 4.91
N ALA A 39 56.03 2.95 5.20
CA ALA A 39 56.57 2.06 4.17
C ALA A 39 55.53 1.07 3.61
N PHE A 40 54.63 0.56 4.46
CA PHE A 40 53.65 -0.45 4.02
C PHE A 40 52.71 0.03 2.90
N PRO A 41 52.08 1.23 2.97
CA PRO A 41 51.33 1.81 1.85
C PRO A 41 52.14 1.94 0.56
N LEU A 42 53.42 2.32 0.64
CA LEU A 42 54.30 2.50 -0.52
C LEU A 42 54.63 1.16 -1.18
N MET A 43 54.90 0.10 -0.39
CA MET A 43 55.06 -1.26 -0.91
C MET A 43 53.77 -1.79 -1.53
N LEU A 44 52.63 -1.53 -0.91
CA LEU A 44 51.32 -1.96 -1.41
C LEU A 44 50.96 -1.25 -2.73
N ALA A 45 51.28 0.05 -2.84
CA ALA A 45 51.10 0.84 -4.06
C ALA A 45 52.05 0.42 -5.19
N ALA A 46 53.32 0.16 -4.87
CA ALA A 46 54.28 -0.40 -5.84
C ALA A 46 53.84 -1.78 -6.34
N ALA A 47 53.34 -2.65 -5.46
CA ALA A 47 52.77 -3.94 -5.83
C ALA A 47 51.49 -3.80 -6.67
N ALA A 48 50.61 -2.85 -6.36
CA ALA A 48 49.40 -2.58 -7.15
C ALA A 48 49.73 -2.07 -8.57
N SER A 49 50.71 -1.18 -8.69
CA SER A 49 51.26 -0.72 -9.97
C SER A 49 51.86 -1.88 -10.77
N ALA A 50 52.70 -2.71 -10.14
CA ALA A 50 53.29 -3.89 -10.78
C ALA A 50 52.28 -5.02 -11.10
N ALA A 51 51.15 -5.10 -10.40
CA ALA A 51 50.08 -6.04 -10.71
C ALA A 51 49.34 -5.67 -12.02
N LYS A 52 49.39 -4.38 -12.41
CA LYS A 52 48.89 -3.83 -13.68
C LYS A 52 49.75 -4.29 -14.86
N THR A 53 51.06 -4.40 -14.68
CA THR A 53 52.03 -4.96 -15.65
C THR A 53 52.14 -6.50 -15.59
N GLN A 54 51.12 -7.16 -15.05
CA GLN A 54 50.96 -8.62 -14.95
C GLN A 54 51.97 -9.38 -14.05
N ASN A 55 52.80 -8.71 -13.24
CA ASN A 55 53.78 -9.38 -12.40
C ASN A 55 53.15 -10.44 -11.45
N PRO A 56 53.50 -11.75 -11.55
CA PRO A 56 52.88 -12.80 -10.75
C PRO A 56 53.17 -12.69 -9.25
N SER A 57 54.38 -12.30 -8.87
CA SER A 57 54.84 -12.22 -7.48
C SER A 57 54.13 -11.08 -6.74
N ALA A 58 54.00 -9.92 -7.37
CA ALA A 58 53.23 -8.79 -6.84
C ALA A 58 51.75 -9.16 -6.61
N ARG A 59 51.14 -9.87 -7.57
CA ARG A 59 49.77 -10.38 -7.45
C ARG A 59 49.62 -11.40 -6.31
N SER A 60 50.62 -12.26 -6.08
CA SER A 60 50.60 -13.25 -4.99
C SER A 60 50.67 -12.58 -3.61
N LEU A 61 51.58 -11.62 -3.44
CA LEU A 61 51.72 -10.83 -2.20
C LEU A 61 50.43 -10.09 -1.85
N LEU A 62 49.82 -9.39 -2.82
CA LEU A 62 48.55 -8.68 -2.63
C LEU A 62 47.40 -9.64 -2.25
N LYS A 63 47.29 -10.82 -2.87
CA LYS A 63 46.29 -11.83 -2.48
C LYS A 63 46.53 -12.36 -1.08
N GLY A 64 47.78 -12.57 -0.68
CA GLY A 64 48.16 -12.97 0.68
C GLY A 64 47.71 -11.93 1.70
N PHE A 65 48.06 -10.66 1.48
CA PHE A 65 47.64 -9.56 2.34
C PHE A 65 46.12 -9.44 2.46
N LEU A 66 45.40 -9.38 1.34
CA LEU A 66 43.93 -9.23 1.36
C LEU A 66 43.23 -10.39 2.07
N ARG A 67 43.74 -11.63 1.95
CA ARG A 67 43.19 -12.79 2.69
C ARG A 67 43.42 -12.68 4.19
N SER A 68 44.63 -12.29 4.62
CA SER A 68 44.94 -12.09 6.04
C SER A 68 44.09 -10.96 6.62
N HIS A 69 43.93 -9.85 5.89
CA HIS A 69 43.09 -8.72 6.30
C HIS A 69 41.60 -9.08 6.36
N LEU A 70 41.09 -9.82 5.38
CA LEU A 70 39.72 -10.34 5.39
C LEU A 70 39.48 -11.31 6.56
N SER A 71 40.47 -12.15 6.90
CA SER A 71 40.41 -13.02 8.06
C SER A 71 40.38 -12.22 9.36
N LEU A 72 41.15 -11.12 9.46
CA LEU A 72 41.14 -10.21 10.59
C LEU A 72 39.75 -9.58 10.75
N LEU A 73 39.19 -8.99 9.70
CA LEU A 73 37.85 -8.38 9.70
C LEU A 73 36.77 -9.38 10.15
N LYS A 74 36.75 -10.59 9.56
CA LYS A 74 35.79 -11.64 9.94
C LYS A 74 35.95 -12.13 11.39
N SER A 75 37.17 -12.08 11.94
CA SER A 75 37.40 -12.39 13.36
C SER A 75 37.05 -11.23 14.31
N SER A 76 37.19 -9.98 13.85
CA SER A 76 36.91 -8.75 14.60
C SER A 76 35.43 -8.50 14.85
N ALA A 77 34.52 -9.25 14.23
CA ALA A 77 33.07 -9.17 14.51
C ALA A 77 32.70 -9.47 15.98
N ARG A 78 33.67 -9.87 16.82
CA ARG A 78 33.51 -10.12 18.26
C ARG A 78 34.10 -9.03 19.17
N SER A 79 34.74 -7.99 18.62
CA SER A 79 35.38 -6.91 19.40
C SER A 79 35.60 -5.66 18.54
N PRO A 80 35.11 -4.46 18.94
CA PRO A 80 35.24 -3.25 18.12
C PRO A 80 36.70 -2.81 18.00
N LEU A 81 37.22 -2.84 16.76
CA LEU A 81 38.52 -2.27 16.40
C LEU A 81 38.36 -0.84 15.86
N PRO A 82 39.35 0.06 16.07
CA PRO A 82 39.38 1.38 15.44
C PRO A 82 39.34 1.31 13.91
N SER A 83 38.66 2.28 13.27
CA SER A 83 38.59 2.45 11.81
C SER A 83 39.96 2.42 11.12
N SER A 84 40.96 3.05 11.73
CA SER A 84 42.36 3.07 11.24
C SER A 84 43.03 1.69 11.13
N ILE A 85 42.49 0.67 11.80
CA ILE A 85 42.92 -0.73 11.70
C ILE A 85 42.05 -1.51 10.72
N LEU A 86 40.73 -1.24 10.70
CA LEU A 86 39.78 -1.87 9.76
C LEU A 86 40.05 -1.47 8.30
N LEU A 87 40.32 -0.19 8.06
CA LEU A 87 40.66 0.40 6.75
C LEU A 87 41.91 1.30 6.88
N PRO A 88 43.12 0.72 6.85
CA PRO A 88 44.34 1.51 6.81
C PRO A 88 44.35 2.46 5.60
N ARG A 89 44.79 3.71 5.76
CA ARG A 89 44.77 4.73 4.69
C ARG A 89 45.40 4.26 3.37
N GLY A 90 46.49 3.49 3.45
CA GLY A 90 47.17 2.92 2.27
C GLY A 90 46.48 1.73 1.62
N LEU A 91 45.54 1.07 2.30
CA LEU A 91 44.63 0.11 1.67
C LEU A 91 43.48 0.87 1.01
N LEU A 92 42.88 1.84 1.72
CA LEU A 92 41.76 2.65 1.23
C LEU A 92 42.09 3.29 -0.13
N SER A 93 43.24 3.97 -0.24
CA SER A 93 43.69 4.61 -1.50
C SER A 93 44.02 3.65 -2.64
N LEU A 94 44.09 2.34 -2.38
CA LEU A 94 44.33 1.32 -3.41
C LEU A 94 43.07 0.53 -3.78
N LEU A 95 42.00 0.60 -2.99
CA LEU A 95 40.75 -0.12 -3.28
C LEU A 95 40.19 0.19 -4.69
N PRO A 96 40.14 1.44 -5.20
CA PRO A 96 39.67 1.71 -6.56
C PRO A 96 40.49 0.97 -7.64
N LEU A 97 41.81 0.90 -7.48
CA LEU A 97 42.73 0.21 -8.39
C LEU A 97 42.63 -1.31 -8.29
N LEU A 98 42.42 -1.84 -7.08
CA LEU A 98 42.35 -3.29 -6.85
C LEU A 98 40.99 -3.88 -7.26
N LEU A 99 39.88 -3.17 -6.97
CA LEU A 99 38.53 -3.53 -7.42
C LEU A 99 38.42 -3.60 -8.96
N THR A 100 39.17 -2.74 -9.66
CA THR A 100 39.17 -2.70 -11.13
C THR A 100 40.30 -3.53 -11.78
N SER A 101 40.97 -4.39 -11.00
CA SER A 101 42.07 -5.23 -11.45
C SER A 101 41.65 -6.28 -12.49
N SER A 102 42.49 -6.50 -13.50
CA SER A 102 42.34 -7.61 -14.46
C SER A 102 42.53 -8.99 -13.85
N CYS A 103 43.03 -9.10 -12.62
CA CYS A 103 43.12 -10.36 -11.90
C CYS A 103 41.85 -10.57 -11.06
N SER A 104 40.95 -11.45 -11.53
CA SER A 104 39.66 -11.73 -10.88
C SER A 104 39.76 -12.05 -9.38
N SER A 105 40.76 -12.83 -8.96
CA SER A 105 40.93 -13.14 -7.53
C SER A 105 41.46 -11.98 -6.69
N LEU A 106 42.05 -10.93 -7.28
CA LEU A 106 42.35 -9.69 -6.55
C LEU A 106 41.10 -8.83 -6.42
N ALA A 107 40.41 -8.57 -7.53
CA ALA A 107 39.18 -7.77 -7.54
C ALA A 107 38.11 -8.34 -6.59
N ALA A 108 37.89 -9.67 -6.62
CA ALA A 108 36.97 -10.33 -5.71
C ALA A 108 37.40 -10.20 -4.23
N LEU A 109 38.67 -10.45 -3.90
CA LEU A 109 39.16 -10.30 -2.52
C LEU A 109 39.07 -8.85 -2.01
N SER A 110 39.27 -7.86 -2.89
CA SER A 110 39.08 -6.44 -2.54
C SER A 110 37.62 -6.10 -2.27
N ALA A 111 36.68 -6.62 -3.07
CA ALA A 111 35.26 -6.49 -2.78
C ALA A 111 34.86 -7.21 -1.47
N GLU A 112 35.32 -8.45 -1.25
CA GLU A 112 35.12 -9.19 0.00
C GLU A 112 35.63 -8.40 1.24
N VAL A 113 36.74 -7.67 1.10
CA VAL A 113 37.29 -6.78 2.16
C VAL A 113 36.44 -5.53 2.36
N VAL A 114 35.93 -4.91 1.29
CA VAL A 114 35.02 -3.74 1.36
C VAL A 114 33.75 -4.08 2.13
N GLY A 115 33.07 -5.18 1.77
CA GLY A 115 31.85 -5.62 2.45
C GLY A 115 32.09 -5.97 3.92
N ALA A 116 33.12 -6.77 4.20
CA ALA A 116 33.48 -7.12 5.58
C ALA A 116 33.81 -5.88 6.44
N ALA A 117 34.53 -4.88 5.90
CA ALA A 117 34.83 -3.65 6.63
C ALA A 117 33.58 -2.81 6.89
N ALA A 118 32.64 -2.76 5.95
CA ALA A 118 31.37 -2.05 6.09
C ALA A 118 30.45 -2.64 7.18
N LEU A 119 30.51 -3.95 7.41
CA LEU A 119 29.81 -4.62 8.51
C LEU A 119 30.52 -4.46 9.87
N CYS A 120 31.84 -4.27 9.89
CA CYS A 120 32.61 -4.16 11.15
C CYS A 120 32.42 -2.81 11.87
N SER A 121 32.13 -1.71 11.17
CA SER A 121 31.94 -0.40 11.80
C SER A 121 31.17 0.59 10.91
N LEU A 122 30.27 1.37 11.52
CA LEU A 122 29.58 2.49 10.87
C LEU A 122 30.55 3.55 10.35
N GLU A 123 31.67 3.78 11.03
CA GLU A 123 32.72 4.72 10.60
C GLU A 123 33.43 4.20 9.35
N ALA A 124 33.73 2.89 9.30
CA ALA A 124 34.34 2.25 8.13
C ALA A 124 33.38 2.25 6.92
N ASN A 125 32.09 1.97 7.15
CA ASN A 125 31.04 2.08 6.14
C ASN A 125 30.95 3.51 5.58
N SER A 126 30.86 4.51 6.47
CA SER A 126 30.84 5.95 6.12
C SER A 126 32.03 6.37 5.26
N VAL A 127 33.25 5.96 5.64
CA VAL A 127 34.48 6.24 4.87
C VAL A 127 34.43 5.60 3.48
N ILE A 128 33.93 4.37 3.35
CA ILE A 128 33.80 3.70 2.04
C ILE A 128 32.79 4.41 1.14
N VAL A 129 31.58 4.71 1.65
CA VAL A 129 30.52 5.30 0.80
C VAL A 129 30.74 6.78 0.49
N SER A 130 31.60 7.46 1.25
CA SER A 130 32.06 8.81 0.93
C SER A 130 33.12 8.84 -0.19
N ASP A 131 33.78 7.71 -0.47
CA ASP A 131 34.80 7.61 -1.52
C ASP A 131 34.17 7.23 -2.86
N ARG A 132 34.08 8.21 -3.74
CA ARG A 132 33.52 8.07 -5.08
C ARG A 132 34.27 7.04 -5.94
N GLU A 133 35.60 6.97 -5.84
CA GLU A 133 36.43 6.09 -6.67
C GLU A 133 36.24 4.63 -6.27
N ILE A 134 36.04 4.36 -4.96
CA ILE A 134 35.69 3.03 -4.47
C ILE A 134 34.32 2.60 -5.01
N LEU A 135 33.31 3.46 -4.97
CA LEU A 135 31.98 3.14 -5.50
C LEU A 135 31.97 2.95 -7.03
N GLU A 136 32.76 3.71 -7.79
CA GLU A 136 32.96 3.47 -9.23
C GLU A 136 33.69 2.13 -9.49
N GLY A 137 34.69 1.80 -8.67
CA GLY A 137 35.36 0.51 -8.70
C GLY A 137 34.42 -0.66 -8.43
N MET A 138 33.55 -0.53 -7.42
CA MET A 138 32.52 -1.52 -7.07
C MET A 138 31.52 -1.74 -8.21
N LEU A 139 30.96 -0.68 -8.78
CA LEU A 139 30.02 -0.78 -9.91
C LEU A 139 30.67 -1.39 -11.16
N LYS A 140 31.95 -1.13 -11.40
CA LYS A 140 32.71 -1.77 -12.48
C LYS A 140 33.00 -3.25 -12.17
N ALA A 141 33.24 -3.61 -10.92
CA ALA A 141 33.42 -4.99 -10.48
C ALA A 141 32.11 -5.82 -10.60
N VAL A 142 30.94 -5.22 -10.33
CA VAL A 142 29.63 -5.84 -10.61
C VAL A 142 29.49 -6.20 -12.11
N ARG A 143 30.00 -5.36 -13.02
CA ARG A 143 29.98 -5.58 -14.47
C ARG A 143 31.09 -6.51 -15.00
N SER A 144 31.79 -7.22 -14.11
CA SER A 144 32.88 -8.12 -14.48
C SER A 144 32.38 -9.35 -15.25
N PRO A 145 33.12 -9.86 -16.25
CA PRO A 145 32.84 -11.16 -16.86
C PRO A 145 33.18 -12.34 -15.93
N SER A 146 33.81 -12.08 -14.78
CA SER A 146 34.15 -13.12 -13.80
C SER A 146 33.07 -13.20 -12.71
N GLN A 147 32.30 -14.29 -12.74
CA GLN A 147 31.27 -14.65 -11.75
C GLN A 147 31.66 -14.31 -10.30
N ARG A 148 32.81 -14.82 -9.82
CA ARG A 148 33.31 -14.55 -8.46
C ARG A 148 33.46 -13.06 -8.13
N VAL A 149 33.86 -12.24 -9.11
CA VAL A 149 34.03 -10.79 -8.90
C VAL A 149 32.67 -10.12 -8.77
N THR A 150 31.71 -10.45 -9.63
CA THR A 150 30.34 -9.91 -9.54
C THR A 150 29.64 -10.37 -8.27
N GLU A 151 29.80 -11.63 -7.85
CA GLU A 151 29.28 -12.14 -6.58
C GLU A 151 29.84 -11.36 -5.39
N ALA A 152 31.17 -11.25 -5.30
CA ALA A 152 31.84 -10.51 -4.22
C ALA A 152 31.45 -9.02 -4.21
N ALA A 153 31.36 -8.38 -5.38
CA ALA A 153 30.98 -6.99 -5.51
C ALA A 153 29.50 -6.74 -5.14
N SER A 154 28.60 -7.65 -5.54
CA SER A 154 27.18 -7.54 -5.21
C SER A 154 26.94 -7.77 -3.72
N ASN A 155 27.57 -8.79 -3.12
CA ASN A 155 27.49 -9.03 -1.68
C ASN A 155 28.04 -7.85 -0.88
N ALA A 156 29.16 -7.26 -1.29
CA ALA A 156 29.71 -6.09 -0.61
C ALA A 156 28.85 -4.81 -0.78
N LEU A 157 28.04 -4.68 -1.85
CA LEU A 157 27.01 -3.63 -1.92
C LEU A 157 25.84 -3.89 -0.95
N ILE A 158 25.44 -5.15 -0.78
CA ILE A 158 24.45 -5.54 0.26
C ILE A 158 25.01 -5.20 1.65
N ASP A 159 26.23 -5.62 1.96
CA ASP A 159 26.94 -5.34 3.22
C ASP A 159 27.04 -3.83 3.51
N LEU A 160 27.34 -3.01 2.50
CA LEU A 160 27.32 -1.55 2.63
C LEU A 160 25.92 -1.03 2.98
N SER A 161 24.88 -1.50 2.28
CA SER A 161 23.48 -1.10 2.50
C SER A 161 22.85 -1.57 3.82
N ALA A 162 23.54 -2.43 4.59
CA ALA A 162 23.05 -2.89 5.90
C ALA A 162 22.85 -1.74 6.91
N SER A 163 23.65 -0.67 6.83
CA SER A 163 23.50 0.51 7.70
C SER A 163 22.77 1.68 7.02
N PRO A 164 22.04 2.54 7.76
CA PRO A 164 21.42 3.74 7.20
C PRO A 164 22.42 4.66 6.48
N ILE A 165 23.58 4.90 7.10
CA ILE A 165 24.67 5.71 6.53
C ILE A 165 25.15 5.14 5.19
N GLY A 166 25.29 3.81 5.11
CA GLY A 166 25.66 3.13 3.87
C GLY A 166 24.60 3.29 2.78
N ARG A 167 23.31 3.17 3.12
CA ARG A 167 22.21 3.46 2.19
C ARG A 167 22.20 4.91 1.74
N ASP A 168 22.45 5.87 2.63
CA ASP A 168 22.54 7.29 2.29
C ASP A 168 23.68 7.59 1.31
N GLY A 169 24.87 7.03 1.54
CA GLY A 169 26.01 7.22 0.63
C GLY A 169 25.81 6.54 -0.73
N LEU A 170 25.28 5.30 -0.76
CA LEU A 170 24.94 4.61 -2.02
C LEU A 170 23.85 5.37 -2.81
N ARG A 171 22.85 5.95 -2.14
CA ARG A 171 21.84 6.83 -2.74
C ARG A 171 22.45 8.14 -3.24
N GLY A 172 23.33 8.77 -2.45
CA GLY A 172 24.05 9.99 -2.83
C GLY A 172 24.91 9.81 -4.09
N PHE A 173 25.37 8.60 -4.36
CA PHE A 173 26.12 8.26 -5.57
C PHE A 173 25.26 7.69 -6.73
N SER A 174 23.93 7.70 -6.63
CA SER A 174 23.02 7.13 -7.65
C SER A 174 23.37 5.68 -8.03
N VAL A 175 23.68 4.84 -7.03
CA VAL A 175 24.01 3.43 -7.25
C VAL A 175 22.80 2.68 -7.81
N THR A 176 21.60 2.94 -7.29
CA THR A 176 20.34 2.33 -7.74
C THR A 176 20.14 2.55 -9.24
N GLU A 177 20.22 3.79 -9.71
CA GLU A 177 20.05 4.18 -11.11
C GLU A 177 21.10 3.52 -12.03
N LYS A 178 22.35 3.38 -11.56
CA LYS A 178 23.45 2.73 -12.30
C LYS A 178 23.32 1.21 -12.36
N LEU A 179 22.69 0.59 -11.36
CA LEU A 179 22.32 -0.83 -11.35
C LEU A 179 21.11 -1.08 -12.25
N LEU A 180 20.06 -0.25 -12.15
CA LEU A 180 18.89 -0.31 -13.04
C LEU A 180 19.29 -0.14 -14.51
N THR A 181 20.18 0.82 -14.81
CA THR A 181 20.74 0.99 -16.17
C THR A 181 21.48 -0.26 -16.66
N LEU A 182 22.18 -0.96 -15.77
CA LEU A 182 22.85 -2.22 -16.10
C LEU A 182 21.83 -3.34 -16.40
N LEU A 183 20.73 -3.42 -15.66
CA LEU A 183 19.66 -4.41 -15.93
C LEU A 183 19.04 -4.20 -17.31
N CYS A 184 18.76 -2.96 -17.72
CA CYS A 184 18.30 -2.66 -19.09
C CYS A 184 19.33 -3.12 -20.15
N GLN A 185 20.61 -2.80 -19.97
CA GLN A 185 21.68 -3.18 -20.91
C GLN A 185 21.83 -4.70 -21.06
N VAL A 186 21.49 -5.48 -20.03
CA VAL A 186 21.50 -6.94 -20.08
C VAL A 186 20.25 -7.47 -20.80
N ALA A 187 19.08 -6.89 -20.56
CA ALA A 187 17.83 -7.31 -21.21
C ALA A 187 17.81 -7.01 -22.73
N ASP A 188 18.41 -5.91 -23.17
CA ASP A 188 18.55 -5.56 -24.59
C ASP A 188 19.45 -6.55 -25.38
N SER A 189 20.11 -7.49 -24.71
CA SER A 189 20.95 -8.53 -25.33
C SER A 189 20.17 -9.81 -25.66
N PRO A 190 20.31 -10.39 -26.88
CA PRO A 190 19.57 -11.60 -27.29
C PRO A 190 19.90 -12.86 -26.46
N VAL A 191 21.02 -12.87 -25.72
CA VAL A 191 21.38 -13.94 -24.76
C VAL A 191 20.94 -13.60 -23.33
N GLY A 192 20.74 -12.31 -23.04
CA GLY A 192 20.38 -11.79 -21.72
C GLY A 192 18.97 -12.17 -21.29
N ASN A 193 17.99 -12.05 -22.20
CA ASN A 193 16.62 -12.52 -21.94
C ASN A 193 16.61 -14.00 -21.52
N THR A 194 17.22 -14.91 -22.29
CA THR A 194 17.26 -16.34 -21.91
C THR A 194 17.98 -16.62 -20.58
N THR A 195 18.94 -15.79 -20.15
CA THR A 195 19.71 -16.04 -18.91
C THR A 195 19.16 -15.35 -17.65
N LEU A 196 18.50 -14.19 -17.79
CA LEU A 196 17.69 -13.59 -16.73
C LEU A 196 16.51 -14.50 -16.32
N LEU A 197 16.01 -15.30 -17.27
CA LEU A 197 14.71 -15.96 -17.18
C LEU A 197 14.74 -17.47 -16.89
N HIS A 198 15.89 -18.16 -17.04
CA HIS A 198 15.99 -19.62 -16.85
C HIS A 198 16.83 -20.09 -15.64
N ARG A 199 17.55 -19.21 -14.95
CA ARG A 199 18.38 -19.58 -13.79
C ARG A 199 18.07 -18.66 -12.61
N SER A 200 17.03 -19.03 -11.86
CA SER A 200 16.65 -18.45 -10.58
C SER A 200 17.48 -18.97 -9.39
N ASP A 201 18.29 -20.00 -9.60
CA ASP A 201 19.25 -20.51 -8.61
C ASP A 201 20.21 -19.40 -8.18
N GLY A 202 20.60 -19.43 -6.89
CA GLY A 202 21.42 -18.39 -6.26
C GLY A 202 22.83 -18.20 -6.83
N ASP A 203 23.25 -19.07 -7.74
CA ASP A 203 24.58 -19.11 -8.36
C ASP A 203 24.66 -18.28 -9.66
N ASN A 204 23.67 -17.42 -9.96
CA ASN A 204 23.69 -16.51 -11.10
C ASN A 204 24.13 -15.09 -10.68
N PRO A 205 25.26 -14.55 -11.20
CA PRO A 205 25.70 -13.19 -10.94
C PRO A 205 24.62 -12.12 -11.11
N LEU A 206 23.76 -12.25 -12.14
CA LEU A 206 22.68 -11.30 -12.41
C LEU A 206 21.59 -11.32 -11.34
N ALA A 207 21.33 -12.48 -10.72
CA ALA A 207 20.37 -12.61 -9.63
C ALA A 207 20.79 -11.79 -8.40
N LEU A 208 22.09 -11.69 -8.13
CA LEU A 208 22.63 -10.86 -7.05
C LEU A 208 22.54 -9.37 -7.39
N VAL A 209 22.79 -8.97 -8.64
CA VAL A 209 22.61 -7.57 -9.10
C VAL A 209 21.16 -7.11 -8.93
N ILE A 210 20.20 -7.98 -9.28
CA ILE A 210 18.78 -7.73 -9.04
C ILE A 210 18.53 -7.58 -7.53
N ASN A 211 19.00 -8.50 -6.69
CA ASN A 211 18.79 -8.41 -5.24
C ASN A 211 19.35 -7.12 -4.62
N VAL A 212 20.53 -6.64 -5.05
CA VAL A 212 21.09 -5.35 -4.62
C VAL A 212 20.15 -4.20 -5.02
N ALA A 213 19.66 -4.22 -6.27
CA ALA A 213 18.75 -3.18 -6.76
C ALA A 213 17.41 -3.18 -5.99
N LEU A 214 16.80 -4.34 -5.77
CA LEU A 214 15.56 -4.50 -4.98
C LEU A 214 15.76 -3.95 -3.56
N LEU A 215 16.83 -4.34 -2.87
CA LEU A 215 17.13 -3.88 -1.51
C LEU A 215 17.28 -2.36 -1.43
N LEU A 216 17.98 -1.74 -2.39
CA LEU A 216 18.15 -0.28 -2.43
C LEU A 216 16.86 0.47 -2.82
N ILE A 217 15.96 -0.15 -3.59
CA ILE A 217 14.63 0.41 -3.88
C ILE A 217 13.74 0.33 -2.64
N ASN A 218 13.65 -0.85 -2.00
CA ASN A 218 12.75 -1.09 -0.87
C ASN A 218 13.12 -0.26 0.35
N THR A 219 14.41 -0.02 0.57
CA THR A 219 14.92 0.84 1.64
C THR A 219 14.99 2.34 1.29
N SER A 220 14.45 2.74 0.12
CA SER A 220 14.36 4.14 -0.29
C SER A 220 12.97 4.74 -0.04
N VAL A 221 12.95 5.78 0.80
CA VAL A 221 11.82 6.70 1.02
C VAL A 221 11.35 7.32 -0.31
N GLU A 222 10.05 7.59 -0.44
CA GLU A 222 9.35 8.11 -1.62
C GLU A 222 10.10 9.27 -2.30
N GLY A 223 10.53 10.28 -1.53
CA GLY A 223 11.25 11.45 -2.03
C GLY A 223 12.62 11.15 -2.64
N CYS A 224 13.23 9.99 -2.34
CA CYS A 224 14.45 9.52 -2.99
C CYS A 224 14.17 8.81 -4.33
N LEU A 225 13.04 8.08 -4.42
CA LEU A 225 12.65 7.36 -5.64
C LEU A 225 12.35 8.32 -6.80
N GLY A 226 11.89 9.54 -6.52
CA GLY A 226 11.72 10.61 -7.52
C GLY A 226 13.02 11.06 -8.22
N ARG A 227 14.21 10.61 -7.78
CA ARG A 227 15.48 10.82 -8.50
C ARG A 227 15.71 9.82 -9.63
N ILE A 228 15.04 8.66 -9.60
CA ILE A 228 15.12 7.66 -10.66
C ILE A 228 14.41 8.23 -11.89
N PRO A 229 15.06 8.36 -13.07
CA PRO A 229 14.39 8.87 -14.26
C PRO A 229 13.22 7.97 -14.65
N GLY A 230 12.03 8.52 -14.90
CA GLY A 230 10.84 7.71 -15.28
C GLY A 230 11.07 6.84 -16.52
N GLU A 231 11.84 7.32 -17.50
CA GLU A 231 12.24 6.52 -18.67
C GLU A 231 13.11 5.30 -18.33
N LEU A 232 13.80 5.30 -17.17
CA LEU A 232 14.51 4.13 -16.66
C LEU A 232 13.53 3.17 -15.95
N SER A 233 12.65 3.69 -15.10
CA SER A 233 11.59 2.91 -14.43
C SER A 233 10.69 2.18 -15.43
N LYS A 234 10.21 2.87 -16.48
CA LYS A 234 9.41 2.29 -17.57
C LYS A 234 10.12 1.13 -18.31
N LYS A 235 11.45 1.17 -18.44
CA LYS A 235 12.23 0.08 -19.06
C LYS A 235 12.48 -1.09 -18.12
N VAL A 236 12.61 -0.83 -16.82
CA VAL A 236 12.88 -1.86 -15.80
C VAL A 236 11.61 -2.61 -15.39
N LEU A 237 10.49 -1.89 -15.25
CA LEU A 237 9.23 -2.46 -14.74
C LEU A 237 8.76 -3.72 -15.51
N PRO A 238 8.79 -3.79 -16.86
CA PRO A 238 8.45 -5.01 -17.60
C PRO A 238 9.32 -6.22 -17.24
N LEU A 239 10.62 -6.01 -16.99
CA LEU A 239 11.57 -7.06 -16.63
C LEU A 239 11.27 -7.60 -15.22
N LEU A 240 11.01 -6.70 -14.27
CA LEU A 240 10.62 -7.09 -12.91
C LEU A 240 9.28 -7.82 -12.89
N LYS A 241 8.31 -7.37 -13.71
CA LYS A 241 7.01 -8.04 -13.89
C LYS A 241 7.14 -9.44 -14.52
N GLU A 242 8.06 -9.65 -15.47
CA GLU A 242 8.29 -10.99 -16.02
C GLU A 242 8.92 -11.94 -14.98
N LEU A 243 9.87 -11.44 -14.18
CA LEU A 243 10.43 -12.17 -13.04
C LEU A 243 9.35 -12.49 -12.00
N TRP A 244 8.45 -11.54 -11.71
CA TRP A 244 7.30 -11.71 -10.81
C TRP A 244 6.37 -12.83 -11.28
N LYS A 245 5.97 -12.79 -12.56
CA LYS A 245 5.14 -13.82 -13.21
C LYS A 245 5.78 -15.21 -13.10
N LYS A 246 7.10 -15.30 -13.28
CA LYS A 246 7.85 -16.56 -13.17
C LYS A 246 7.93 -17.07 -11.73
N LEU A 247 8.22 -16.21 -10.76
CA LEU A 247 8.21 -16.56 -9.34
C LEU A 247 6.82 -17.02 -8.86
N CYS A 248 5.74 -16.41 -9.35
CA CYS A 248 4.37 -16.85 -9.04
C CYS A 248 4.00 -18.19 -9.71
N SER A 249 4.57 -18.49 -10.88
CA SER A 249 4.32 -19.75 -11.60
C SER A 249 5.11 -20.96 -11.07
N LEU A 250 6.17 -20.73 -10.30
CA LEU A 250 7.07 -21.78 -9.81
C LEU A 250 6.40 -22.60 -8.69
N LYS A 251 5.91 -23.79 -9.08
CA LYS A 251 5.38 -24.79 -8.14
C LYS A 251 6.41 -25.11 -7.05
N HIS A 252 5.97 -25.14 -5.79
CA HIS A 252 6.82 -25.47 -4.64
C HIS A 252 7.20 -26.97 -4.67
N THR A 253 8.29 -27.32 -5.37
CA THR A 253 8.77 -28.71 -5.51
C THR A 253 10.01 -29.03 -4.66
N GLY A 254 10.43 -28.12 -3.77
CA GLY A 254 11.59 -28.31 -2.88
C GLY A 254 11.20 -28.67 -1.45
N ASN A 255 11.67 -29.82 -0.95
CA ASN A 255 11.46 -30.29 0.43
C ASN A 255 12.37 -29.61 1.49
N HIS A 256 12.95 -28.44 1.19
CA HIS A 256 13.88 -27.74 2.08
C HIS A 256 13.29 -26.44 2.63
N VAL A 257 12.99 -26.42 3.93
CA VAL A 257 12.43 -25.27 4.66
C VAL A 257 13.26 -24.00 4.44
N ARG A 258 14.59 -24.08 4.52
CA ARG A 258 15.49 -22.92 4.31
C ARG A 258 15.49 -22.34 2.89
N GLU A 259 15.11 -23.12 1.88
CA GLU A 259 14.94 -22.60 0.52
C GLU A 259 13.58 -21.90 0.42
N LYS A 260 12.53 -22.54 0.96
CA LYS A 260 11.17 -21.98 1.02
C LYS A 260 11.16 -20.58 1.65
N ASP A 261 11.82 -20.38 2.78
CA ASP A 261 11.88 -19.08 3.48
C ASP A 261 12.54 -17.99 2.60
N ARG A 262 13.63 -18.32 1.90
CA ARG A 262 14.32 -17.39 0.98
C ARG A 262 13.51 -17.07 -0.27
N PHE A 263 12.77 -18.05 -0.82
CA PHE A 263 11.90 -17.83 -1.96
C PHE A 263 10.68 -16.96 -1.59
N HIS A 264 10.15 -17.08 -0.36
CA HIS A 264 9.08 -16.22 0.12
C HIS A 264 9.54 -14.76 0.31
N SER A 265 10.60 -14.49 1.08
CA SER A 265 11.07 -13.10 1.28
C SER A 265 11.37 -12.42 -0.07
N ARG A 266 12.06 -13.13 -0.98
CA ARG A 266 12.40 -12.61 -2.31
C ARG A 266 11.19 -12.32 -3.19
N LYS A 267 10.05 -12.98 -2.96
CA LYS A 267 8.78 -12.67 -3.63
C LYS A 267 8.29 -11.30 -3.15
N HIS A 268 8.18 -11.11 -1.85
CA HIS A 268 7.70 -9.87 -1.24
C HIS A 268 8.62 -8.68 -1.55
N ASP A 269 9.94 -8.89 -1.50
CA ASP A 269 10.97 -7.92 -1.96
C ASP A 269 10.70 -7.41 -3.38
N LEU A 270 10.38 -8.32 -4.31
CA LEU A 270 10.10 -7.97 -5.71
C LEU A 270 8.78 -7.23 -5.86
N ALA A 271 7.74 -7.61 -5.11
CA ALA A 271 6.46 -6.91 -5.11
C ALA A 271 6.61 -5.47 -4.60
N ALA A 272 7.31 -5.27 -3.49
CA ALA A 272 7.62 -3.95 -2.93
C ALA A 272 8.39 -3.07 -3.92
N ALA A 273 9.37 -3.62 -4.64
CA ALA A 273 10.12 -2.85 -5.63
C ALA A 273 9.29 -2.48 -6.86
N ILE A 274 8.45 -3.38 -7.36
CA ILE A 274 7.52 -3.09 -8.48
C ILE A 274 6.53 -1.99 -8.09
N PHE A 275 5.97 -2.06 -6.88
CA PHE A 275 5.07 -1.04 -6.34
C PHE A 275 5.80 0.32 -6.22
N ARG A 276 6.93 0.36 -5.51
CA ARG A 276 7.75 1.57 -5.27
C ARG A 276 8.20 2.26 -6.57
N LEU A 277 8.56 1.49 -7.60
CA LEU A 277 8.93 2.04 -8.92
C LEU A 277 7.74 2.53 -9.75
N SER A 278 6.51 2.12 -9.47
CA SER A 278 5.33 2.43 -10.29
C SER A 278 4.32 3.39 -9.64
N MET A 279 4.33 3.55 -8.32
CA MET A 279 3.42 4.46 -7.60
C MET A 279 3.49 5.93 -8.09
N ASN A 280 4.65 6.35 -8.62
CA ASN A 280 4.88 7.68 -9.17
C ASN A 280 4.85 7.76 -10.71
N GLU A 281 4.63 6.64 -11.40
CA GLU A 281 4.58 6.64 -12.88
C GLU A 281 3.37 7.39 -13.43
N VAL A 282 3.52 7.92 -14.64
CA VAL A 282 2.42 8.52 -15.39
C VAL A 282 1.72 7.40 -16.16
N PHE A 283 0.62 6.91 -15.60
CA PHE A 283 -0.28 6.01 -16.30
C PHE A 283 -0.98 6.77 -17.46
N PRO A 284 -1.27 6.12 -18.59
CA PRO A 284 -2.06 6.73 -19.64
C PRO A 284 -3.42 7.19 -19.08
N ILE A 285 -3.81 8.44 -19.34
CA ILE A 285 -5.17 8.89 -19.03
C ILE A 285 -6.09 8.18 -20.01
N ILE A 286 -6.76 7.12 -19.54
CA ILE A 286 -7.69 6.34 -20.35
C ILE A 286 -8.95 7.19 -20.63
N TRP A 287 -9.49 7.82 -19.58
CA TRP A 287 -10.65 8.71 -19.66
C TRP A 287 -10.47 9.95 -18.77
N LYS A 288 -11.05 11.06 -19.20
CA LYS A 288 -11.13 12.32 -18.43
C LYS A 288 -12.42 12.33 -17.60
N GLY A 289 -12.42 13.07 -16.49
CA GLY A 289 -13.62 13.23 -15.64
C GLY A 289 -14.88 13.69 -16.39
N ASN A 290 -14.75 14.53 -17.43
CA ASN A 290 -15.91 14.92 -18.25
C ASN A 290 -16.46 13.76 -19.12
N GLU A 291 -15.60 12.84 -19.58
CA GLU A 291 -16.01 11.66 -20.37
C GLU A 291 -16.72 10.64 -19.46
N VAL A 292 -16.18 10.43 -18.24
CA VAL A 292 -16.84 9.64 -17.19
C VAL A 292 -18.20 10.26 -16.80
N ARG A 293 -18.28 11.58 -16.60
CA ARG A 293 -19.55 12.27 -16.31
C ARG A 293 -20.59 12.05 -17.41
N LYS A 294 -20.21 12.22 -18.68
CA LYS A 294 -21.08 11.95 -19.84
C LYS A 294 -21.53 10.49 -19.88
N ALA A 295 -20.63 9.54 -19.61
CA ALA A 295 -20.96 8.12 -19.60
C ALA A 295 -21.96 7.75 -18.49
N MET A 296 -21.83 8.36 -17.31
CA MET A 296 -22.69 8.14 -16.14
C MET A 296 -24.07 8.78 -16.27
N PHE A 297 -24.15 10.04 -16.72
CA PHE A 297 -25.35 10.87 -16.61
C PHE A 297 -26.02 11.22 -17.95
N GLY A 298 -25.30 11.18 -19.07
CA GLY A 298 -25.79 11.60 -20.39
C GLY A 298 -25.50 13.08 -20.71
N ASP A 299 -26.03 13.57 -21.84
CA ASP A 299 -25.68 14.87 -22.42
C ASP A 299 -26.83 15.90 -22.55
N GLU A 300 -28.09 15.50 -22.77
CA GLU A 300 -29.12 16.45 -23.27
C GLU A 300 -30.44 16.57 -22.48
N SER A 301 -30.74 15.71 -21.51
CA SER A 301 -32.00 15.81 -20.72
C SER A 301 -31.86 15.59 -19.20
N PHE A 302 -30.79 14.90 -18.78
CA PHE A 302 -30.47 14.68 -17.38
C PHE A 302 -28.99 15.01 -17.16
N ASN A 303 -28.71 16.16 -16.56
CA ASN A 303 -27.33 16.59 -16.29
C ASN A 303 -26.92 16.32 -14.84
N PHE A 304 -25.63 16.43 -14.57
CA PHE A 304 -25.04 16.17 -13.27
C PHE A 304 -25.57 17.12 -12.18
N GLU A 305 -25.92 18.36 -12.56
CA GLU A 305 -26.50 19.36 -11.67
C GLU A 305 -27.91 18.95 -11.21
N ASN A 306 -28.75 18.42 -12.11
CA ASN A 306 -30.06 17.86 -11.77
C ASN A 306 -29.92 16.64 -10.84
N PHE A 307 -28.94 15.77 -11.12
CA PHE A 307 -28.61 14.63 -10.25
C PHE A 307 -28.27 15.09 -8.82
N LEU A 308 -27.36 16.05 -8.67
CA LEU A 308 -26.93 16.54 -7.36
C LEU A 308 -28.05 17.25 -6.57
N LEU A 309 -28.96 17.94 -7.26
CA LEU A 309 -30.05 18.67 -6.60
C LEU A 309 -31.17 17.74 -6.10
N ASN A 310 -31.46 16.64 -6.80
CA ASN A 310 -32.66 15.84 -6.57
C ASN A 310 -32.39 14.41 -6.06
N PHE A 311 -31.17 13.88 -6.20
CA PHE A 311 -30.87 12.47 -5.92
C PHE A 311 -29.68 12.27 -4.98
N TRP A 312 -28.60 13.04 -5.13
CA TRP A 312 -27.40 12.90 -4.30
C TRP A 312 -27.70 12.93 -2.79
N GLU A 313 -27.26 11.89 -2.07
CA GLU A 313 -27.51 11.68 -0.63
C GLU A 313 -29.00 11.70 -0.23
N SER A 314 -29.93 11.58 -1.19
CA SER A 314 -31.34 11.93 -0.99
C SER A 314 -32.34 10.92 -1.56
N SER A 315 -32.08 10.31 -2.74
CA SER A 315 -33.04 9.40 -3.38
C SER A 315 -32.37 8.46 -4.40
N PRO A 316 -32.76 7.18 -4.47
CA PRO A 316 -32.27 6.26 -5.50
C PRO A 316 -32.76 6.62 -6.91
N LEU A 317 -31.98 6.24 -7.92
CA LEU A 317 -32.25 6.56 -9.33
C LEU A 317 -31.80 5.42 -10.26
N LEU A 318 -32.66 5.02 -11.18
CA LEU A 318 -32.30 4.16 -12.30
C LEU A 318 -32.08 5.00 -13.56
N ILE A 319 -30.84 5.04 -14.05
CA ILE A 319 -30.46 5.67 -15.31
C ILE A 319 -30.47 4.57 -16.39
N LYS A 320 -31.50 4.59 -17.23
CA LYS A 320 -31.61 3.64 -18.35
C LYS A 320 -30.77 4.09 -19.54
N ARG A 321 -30.00 3.17 -20.14
CA ARG A 321 -29.25 3.44 -21.38
C ARG A 321 -30.04 3.04 -22.62
N ALA A 322 -29.92 3.83 -23.67
CA ALA A 322 -30.54 3.53 -24.97
C ALA A 322 -29.76 2.44 -25.70
N SER A 323 -30.46 1.52 -26.37
CA SER A 323 -29.89 0.40 -27.15
C SER A 323 -28.77 0.83 -28.09
N ASN A 324 -28.93 1.97 -28.75
CA ASN A 324 -27.99 2.50 -29.74
C ASN A 324 -26.62 2.89 -29.14
N SER A 325 -26.52 3.03 -27.80
CA SER A 325 -25.25 3.32 -27.11
C SER A 325 -24.40 2.07 -26.82
N LEU A 326 -24.96 0.86 -27.01
CA LEU A 326 -24.25 -0.41 -26.83
C LEU A 326 -23.39 -0.77 -28.05
N GLU A 327 -23.68 -0.24 -29.23
CA GLU A 327 -22.95 -0.54 -30.47
C GLU A 327 -21.65 0.25 -30.63
N ASP A 328 -21.45 1.33 -29.85
CA ASP A 328 -20.22 2.12 -29.87
C ASP A 328 -19.08 1.37 -29.17
N LYS A 329 -18.21 0.75 -29.97
CA LYS A 329 -17.00 0.04 -29.53
C LYS A 329 -15.98 0.92 -28.77
N SER A 330 -16.10 2.24 -28.84
CA SER A 330 -15.24 3.19 -28.11
C SER A 330 -15.82 3.67 -26.77
N SER A 331 -17.03 3.23 -26.41
CA SER A 331 -17.67 3.63 -25.16
C SER A 331 -17.02 3.01 -23.91
N ILE A 332 -16.96 3.77 -22.81
CA ILE A 332 -16.46 3.33 -21.49
C ILE A 332 -17.09 2.00 -21.04
N PHE A 333 -18.40 1.83 -21.29
CA PHE A 333 -19.12 0.61 -20.97
C PHE A 333 -18.56 -0.61 -21.70
N ASN A 334 -18.34 -0.52 -23.01
CA ASN A 334 -17.80 -1.63 -23.79
C ASN A 334 -16.35 -1.93 -23.42
N SER A 335 -15.53 -0.93 -23.09
CA SER A 335 -14.21 -1.16 -22.51
C SER A 335 -14.29 -1.96 -21.21
N LEU A 336 -15.08 -1.51 -20.22
CA LEU A 336 -15.28 -2.25 -18.96
C LEU A 336 -15.81 -3.66 -19.19
N LYS A 337 -16.80 -3.83 -20.07
CA LYS A 337 -17.39 -5.12 -20.43
C LYS A 337 -16.33 -6.09 -21.00
N ASN A 338 -15.43 -5.58 -21.84
CA ASN A 338 -14.34 -6.34 -22.43
C ASN A 338 -13.22 -6.70 -21.42
N CYS A 339 -12.94 -5.86 -20.42
CA CYS A 339 -11.90 -6.12 -19.41
C CYS A 339 -12.12 -7.43 -18.63
N PHE A 340 -13.38 -7.84 -18.44
CA PHE A 340 -13.72 -9.07 -17.75
C PHE A 340 -13.72 -10.32 -18.65
N GLY A 341 -13.44 -10.17 -19.95
CA GLY A 341 -13.24 -11.27 -20.90
C GLY A 341 -14.46 -12.14 -21.19
N CYS A 342 -15.62 -11.79 -20.63
CA CYS A 342 -16.84 -12.60 -20.64
C CYS A 342 -17.47 -12.67 -22.04
N SER A 343 -16.99 -13.58 -22.89
CA SER A 343 -17.75 -14.11 -24.02
C SER A 343 -18.79 -15.13 -23.54
N ASN A 344 -18.54 -15.74 -22.37
CA ASN A 344 -19.45 -16.57 -21.60
C ASN A 344 -19.15 -16.44 -20.08
N ASN A 345 -19.97 -17.07 -19.24
CA ASN A 345 -19.89 -16.96 -17.77
C ASN A 345 -18.67 -17.66 -17.13
N GLN A 346 -18.00 -18.60 -17.82
CA GLN A 346 -16.82 -19.31 -17.30
C GLN A 346 -15.53 -18.50 -17.49
N ASP A 347 -15.43 -17.70 -18.55
CA ASP A 347 -14.25 -16.90 -18.89
C ASP A 347 -13.94 -15.85 -17.80
N CYS A 348 -14.98 -15.20 -17.26
CA CYS A 348 -14.85 -14.18 -16.21
C CYS A 348 -14.11 -14.69 -14.96
N LEU A 349 -14.35 -15.96 -14.60
CA LEU A 349 -13.73 -16.60 -13.44
C LEU A 349 -12.29 -16.99 -13.74
N ALA A 350 -12.03 -17.51 -14.94
CA ALA A 350 -10.67 -17.84 -15.37
C ALA A 350 -9.77 -16.59 -15.35
N PHE A 351 -10.30 -15.44 -15.74
CA PHE A 351 -9.63 -14.14 -15.61
C PHE A 351 -9.29 -13.83 -14.14
N VAL A 352 -10.29 -13.79 -13.25
CA VAL A 352 -10.16 -13.50 -11.81
C VAL A 352 -9.08 -14.33 -11.13
N PHE A 353 -9.03 -15.64 -11.38
CA PHE A 353 -8.13 -16.52 -10.64
C PHE A 353 -6.76 -16.73 -11.30
N SER A 354 -6.54 -16.20 -12.51
CA SER A 354 -5.28 -16.40 -13.22
C SER A 354 -4.10 -15.66 -12.59
N GLN A 355 -4.27 -14.40 -12.15
CA GLN A 355 -3.15 -13.52 -11.77
C GLN A 355 -3.44 -12.48 -10.64
N LEU A 356 -4.57 -12.54 -9.92
CA LEU A 356 -4.85 -11.57 -8.85
C LEU A 356 -4.01 -11.79 -7.56
N VAL A 357 -3.57 -10.69 -6.96
CA VAL A 357 -2.88 -10.64 -5.65
C VAL A 357 -3.75 -9.98 -4.59
N SER A 358 -3.42 -10.12 -3.30
CA SER A 358 -4.11 -9.38 -2.24
C SER A 358 -3.86 -7.88 -2.35
N CYS A 359 -4.88 -7.08 -2.05
CA CYS A 359 -4.83 -5.64 -1.86
C CYS A 359 -5.02 -5.36 -0.35
N PRO A 360 -3.95 -5.21 0.44
CA PRO A 360 -4.05 -4.87 1.86
C PRO A 360 -4.71 -3.50 2.04
N PRO A 361 -5.70 -3.33 2.93
CA PRO A 361 -6.38 -2.05 3.12
C PRO A 361 -5.41 -0.98 3.62
N ILE A 362 -5.60 0.25 3.15
CA ILE A 362 -4.93 1.44 3.68
C ILE A 362 -5.89 2.18 4.62
N ALA A 363 -5.42 2.65 5.78
CA ALA A 363 -6.25 3.39 6.72
C ALA A 363 -6.65 4.76 6.14
N SER A 364 -7.85 5.24 6.49
CA SER A 364 -8.39 6.53 6.03
C SER A 364 -7.44 7.69 6.37
N ASP A 365 -6.95 7.75 7.60
CA ASP A 365 -6.08 8.81 8.07
C ASP A 365 -4.59 8.62 7.70
N GLU A 366 -4.24 7.51 7.03
CA GLU A 366 -2.88 7.26 6.52
C GLU A 366 -2.66 7.97 5.18
N LEU A 367 -1.64 8.85 5.18
CA LEU A 367 -1.21 9.69 4.07
C LEU A 367 0.26 9.46 3.70
N ASP A 368 1.03 8.73 4.50
CA ASP A 368 2.40 8.32 4.16
C ASP A 368 2.38 6.93 3.51
N ILE A 369 2.72 6.88 2.21
CA ILE A 369 2.80 5.62 1.47
C ILE A 369 3.98 4.75 1.92
N ASP A 370 5.04 5.33 2.49
CA ASP A 370 6.16 4.57 3.04
C ASP A 370 5.77 3.87 4.34
N SER A 371 4.95 4.51 5.19
CA SER A 371 4.36 3.93 6.40
C SER A 371 3.58 2.64 6.05
N PHE A 372 2.60 2.75 5.14
CA PHE A 372 1.87 1.60 4.60
C PHE A 372 2.79 0.52 4.03
N LEU A 373 3.82 0.88 3.25
CA LEU A 373 4.71 -0.10 2.63
C LEU A 373 5.58 -0.86 3.63
N ASN A 374 5.90 -0.26 4.78
CA ASN A 374 6.62 -0.94 5.86
C ASN A 374 5.70 -1.93 6.62
N GLU A 375 4.43 -1.58 6.83
CA GLU A 375 3.44 -2.48 7.44
C GLU A 375 3.07 -3.65 6.52
N ALA A 376 2.98 -3.39 5.21
CA ALA A 376 2.62 -4.36 4.18
C ALA A 376 3.81 -5.16 3.63
N GLU A 377 5.05 -4.91 4.06
CA GLU A 377 6.29 -5.44 3.44
C GLU A 377 6.23 -6.97 3.26
N ASP A 378 5.99 -7.72 4.33
CA ASP A 378 5.90 -9.20 4.32
C ASP A 378 4.63 -9.77 3.64
N HIS A 379 3.66 -8.92 3.29
CA HIS A 379 2.35 -9.33 2.81
C HIS A 379 2.08 -8.94 1.35
N LEU A 380 2.80 -7.96 0.81
CA LEU A 380 2.56 -7.43 -0.52
C LEU A 380 2.78 -8.50 -1.61
N GLY A 381 1.83 -8.60 -2.54
CA GLY A 381 1.85 -9.63 -3.58
C GLY A 381 1.51 -11.05 -3.09
N SER A 382 0.98 -11.20 -1.87
CA SER A 382 0.33 -12.44 -1.43
C SER A 382 -0.83 -12.85 -2.34
N PRO A 383 -1.25 -14.14 -2.37
CA PRO A 383 -2.52 -14.53 -2.99
C PRO A 383 -3.70 -13.78 -2.34
N ILE A 384 -4.82 -13.66 -3.06
CA ILE A 384 -6.05 -13.03 -2.54
C ILE A 384 -6.51 -13.66 -1.22
N ILE A 385 -6.98 -12.82 -0.29
CA ILE A 385 -7.38 -13.20 1.07
C ILE A 385 -8.91 -13.19 1.19
N TYR A 386 -9.48 -14.29 1.70
CA TYR A 386 -10.91 -14.39 1.95
C TYR A 386 -11.37 -13.43 3.06
N GLY A 387 -12.52 -12.80 2.89
CA GLY A 387 -13.07 -11.78 3.81
C GLY A 387 -12.51 -10.37 3.55
N GLN A 388 -11.30 -10.25 3.00
CA GLN A 388 -10.68 -8.98 2.60
C GLN A 388 -10.90 -8.72 1.09
N ASP A 389 -10.22 -9.49 0.23
CA ASP A 389 -10.23 -9.33 -1.23
C ASP A 389 -11.46 -9.98 -1.89
N ILE A 390 -11.86 -11.14 -1.38
CA ILE A 390 -12.94 -11.97 -1.94
C ILE A 390 -13.91 -12.41 -0.85
N ARG A 391 -15.21 -12.38 -1.14
CA ARG A 391 -16.25 -13.05 -0.37
C ARG A 391 -17.04 -13.96 -1.31
N VAL A 392 -17.40 -15.14 -0.83
CA VAL A 392 -18.26 -16.09 -1.56
C VAL A 392 -19.40 -16.45 -0.63
N LEU A 393 -20.57 -15.89 -0.91
CA LEU A 393 -21.67 -15.82 0.06
C LEU A 393 -23.05 -16.01 -0.59
N LYS A 394 -24.00 -16.48 0.21
CA LYS A 394 -25.38 -16.75 -0.22
C LYS A 394 -26.33 -16.34 0.89
N SER A 395 -27.39 -15.64 0.50
CA SER A 395 -28.47 -15.24 1.41
C SER A 395 -29.51 -16.35 1.45
N LEU A 396 -29.77 -16.92 2.63
CA LEU A 396 -30.80 -17.92 2.85
C LEU A 396 -32.04 -17.28 3.45
N ARG A 397 -33.19 -17.50 2.80
CA ARG A 397 -34.49 -17.19 3.38
C ARG A 397 -34.90 -18.34 4.32
N PRO A 398 -35.29 -18.07 5.58
CA PRO A 398 -35.74 -19.10 6.50
C PRO A 398 -37.03 -19.77 5.98
N THR A 399 -37.07 -21.10 6.04
CA THR A 399 -38.08 -21.93 5.36
C THR A 399 -39.38 -22.17 6.16
N SER A 400 -39.56 -21.50 7.30
CA SER A 400 -40.76 -21.68 8.15
C SER A 400 -41.84 -20.63 7.85
N GLU A 401 -42.99 -21.09 7.37
CA GLU A 401 -44.18 -20.27 7.00
C GLU A 401 -44.83 -19.48 8.16
N HIS A 402 -44.21 -19.44 9.34
CA HIS A 402 -44.76 -18.83 10.56
C HIS A 402 -43.88 -17.74 11.18
N MET A 403 -42.77 -17.33 10.55
CA MET A 403 -41.94 -16.23 11.05
C MET A 403 -41.49 -15.26 9.94
N GLN A 404 -42.39 -14.35 9.55
CA GLN A 404 -42.10 -13.21 8.64
C GLN A 404 -41.12 -12.17 9.23
N ASP A 405 -40.58 -12.42 10.42
CA ASP A 405 -39.76 -11.50 11.24
C ASP A 405 -38.26 -11.87 11.32
N ILE A 406 -37.84 -12.99 10.72
CA ILE A 406 -36.43 -13.42 10.76
C ILE A 406 -35.66 -12.78 9.59
N LYS A 407 -34.56 -12.09 9.89
CA LYS A 407 -33.62 -11.57 8.87
C LYS A 407 -33.05 -12.72 8.04
N ASP A 408 -32.92 -12.52 6.72
CA ASP A 408 -32.17 -13.43 5.85
C ASP A 408 -30.75 -13.65 6.41
N GLU A 409 -30.30 -14.91 6.43
CA GLU A 409 -28.97 -15.27 6.95
C GLU A 409 -27.93 -15.28 5.82
N GLU A 410 -26.82 -14.56 6.00
CA GLU A 410 -25.68 -14.60 5.07
C GLU A 410 -24.77 -15.79 5.40
N VAL A 411 -24.79 -16.80 4.53
CA VAL A 411 -23.92 -17.99 4.66
C VAL A 411 -22.69 -17.82 3.78
N HIS A 412 -21.52 -17.99 4.39
CA HIS A 412 -20.22 -17.94 3.73
C HIS A 412 -19.75 -19.34 3.29
N PHE A 413 -19.28 -19.49 2.04
CA PHE A 413 -18.82 -20.77 1.50
C PHE A 413 -17.51 -21.25 2.15
N PHE A 414 -16.60 -20.32 2.41
CA PHE A 414 -15.33 -20.62 3.09
C PHE A 414 -15.45 -20.26 4.58
N ASN A 415 -15.03 -21.18 5.45
CA ASN A 415 -14.78 -20.87 6.86
C ASN A 415 -13.69 -19.80 6.97
N ALA A 416 -13.74 -18.97 8.02
CA ALA A 416 -12.86 -17.80 8.19
C ALA A 416 -11.34 -18.08 8.32
N VAL A 417 -10.90 -19.35 8.22
CA VAL A 417 -9.51 -19.80 8.32
C VAL A 417 -9.11 -20.57 7.06
N VAL A 418 -8.98 -19.86 5.93
CA VAL A 418 -8.36 -20.39 4.69
C VAL A 418 -7.07 -19.62 4.42
N GLY A 419 -6.05 -19.93 5.21
CA GLY A 419 -4.67 -19.56 4.90
C GLY A 419 -3.99 -20.69 4.11
N HIS A 420 -3.30 -20.33 3.02
CA HIS A 420 -2.40 -21.19 2.23
C HIS A 420 -2.99 -22.22 1.25
N GLU A 421 -4.26 -22.10 0.82
CA GLU A 421 -4.70 -22.85 -0.37
C GLU A 421 -4.17 -22.21 -1.67
N SER A 422 -3.76 -23.04 -2.64
CA SER A 422 -3.27 -22.55 -3.94
C SER A 422 -4.40 -21.98 -4.80
N SER A 423 -4.15 -20.95 -5.60
CA SER A 423 -5.17 -20.26 -6.43
C SER A 423 -6.05 -21.18 -7.27
N ASN A 424 -5.51 -22.30 -7.79
CA ASN A 424 -6.29 -23.29 -8.55
C ASN A 424 -7.36 -24.02 -7.71
N VAL A 425 -7.09 -24.26 -6.42
CA VAL A 425 -8.05 -24.88 -5.50
C VAL A 425 -9.15 -23.87 -5.13
N ILE A 426 -8.78 -22.61 -4.93
CA ILE A 426 -9.75 -21.53 -4.68
C ILE A 426 -10.64 -21.32 -5.91
N PHE A 427 -10.06 -21.33 -7.12
CA PHE A 427 -10.80 -21.28 -8.39
C PHE A 427 -11.84 -22.40 -8.50
N GLN A 428 -11.43 -23.66 -8.33
CA GLN A 428 -12.33 -24.81 -8.43
C GLN A 428 -13.46 -24.70 -7.39
N LYS A 429 -13.14 -24.40 -6.13
CA LYS A 429 -14.13 -24.17 -5.06
C LYS A 429 -15.09 -23.02 -5.37
N CYS A 430 -14.63 -21.97 -6.05
CA CYS A 430 -15.50 -20.87 -6.48
C CYS A 430 -16.42 -21.27 -7.63
N GLN A 431 -15.99 -22.15 -8.55
CA GLN A 431 -16.88 -22.73 -9.57
C GLN A 431 -17.96 -23.62 -8.93
N GLU A 432 -17.57 -24.46 -7.96
CA GLU A 432 -18.49 -25.29 -7.17
C GLU A 432 -19.51 -24.42 -6.41
N ALA A 433 -19.05 -23.36 -5.72
CA ALA A 433 -19.91 -22.44 -5.00
C ALA A 433 -20.94 -21.73 -5.91
N LEU A 434 -20.54 -21.28 -7.11
CA LEU A 434 -21.46 -20.66 -8.05
C LEU A 434 -22.53 -21.64 -8.56
N HIS A 435 -22.16 -22.90 -8.80
CA HIS A 435 -23.13 -23.95 -9.14
C HIS A 435 -24.17 -24.14 -8.01
N ASP A 436 -23.72 -24.07 -6.76
CA ASP A 436 -24.57 -24.19 -5.57
C ASP A 436 -25.31 -22.88 -5.22
N GLY A 437 -25.28 -21.88 -6.11
CA GLY A 437 -26.06 -20.65 -6.01
C GLY A 437 -25.44 -19.55 -5.14
N TYR A 438 -24.17 -19.64 -4.77
CA TYR A 438 -23.45 -18.55 -4.08
C TYR A 438 -23.13 -17.40 -5.04
N THR A 439 -22.99 -16.19 -4.51
CA THR A 439 -22.42 -15.03 -5.22
C THR A 439 -20.94 -14.89 -4.88
N ILE A 440 -20.12 -14.62 -5.88
CA ILE A 440 -18.74 -14.14 -5.69
C ILE A 440 -18.75 -12.62 -5.68
N ALA A 441 -18.16 -12.01 -4.65
CA ALA A 441 -17.91 -10.58 -4.55
C ALA A 441 -16.39 -10.34 -4.43
N LEU A 442 -15.81 -9.56 -5.34
CA LEU A 442 -14.40 -9.17 -5.33
C LEU A 442 -14.28 -7.68 -5.07
N ARG A 443 -13.33 -7.31 -4.20
CA ARG A 443 -13.09 -5.92 -3.79
C ARG A 443 -11.84 -5.30 -4.42
N GLY A 444 -11.85 -3.97 -4.52
CA GLY A 444 -10.71 -3.16 -4.92
C GLY A 444 -10.38 -3.32 -6.41
N MET A 445 -11.39 -3.31 -7.27
CA MET A 445 -11.22 -3.53 -8.71
C MET A 445 -10.46 -2.38 -9.40
N GLU A 446 -10.53 -1.18 -8.84
CA GLU A 446 -9.73 0.01 -9.16
C GLU A 446 -8.23 -0.21 -8.89
N PHE A 447 -7.86 -1.16 -8.03
CA PHE A 447 -6.47 -1.56 -7.76
C PHE A 447 -5.99 -2.70 -8.66
N ARG A 448 -6.87 -3.24 -9.51
CA ARG A 448 -6.66 -4.47 -10.30
C ARG A 448 -6.76 -4.26 -11.81
N ILE A 449 -7.67 -3.41 -12.26
CA ILE A 449 -7.98 -3.18 -13.68
C ILE A 449 -7.81 -1.69 -14.01
N PRO A 450 -6.91 -1.31 -14.94
CA PRO A 450 -6.65 0.09 -15.29
C PRO A 450 -7.91 0.86 -15.75
N GLU A 451 -8.81 0.21 -16.48
CA GLU A 451 -10.08 0.81 -16.92
C GLU A 451 -11.00 1.12 -15.74
N VAL A 452 -11.16 0.18 -14.80
CA VAL A 452 -11.94 0.43 -13.57
C VAL A 452 -11.33 1.58 -12.77
N ALA A 453 -10.00 1.62 -12.66
CA ALA A 453 -9.26 2.70 -12.00
C ALA A 453 -9.54 4.08 -12.63
N ALA A 454 -9.62 4.16 -13.97
CA ALA A 454 -9.90 5.41 -14.68
C ALA A 454 -11.34 5.90 -14.46
N VAL A 455 -12.33 5.01 -14.35
CA VAL A 455 -13.71 5.39 -13.96
C VAL A 455 -13.77 5.83 -12.50
N ALA A 456 -13.11 5.09 -11.61
CA ALA A 456 -12.99 5.44 -10.20
C ALA A 456 -12.37 6.83 -9.99
N GLU A 457 -11.21 7.12 -10.59
CA GLU A 457 -10.56 8.43 -10.54
C GLU A 457 -11.46 9.53 -11.14
N GLY A 458 -12.13 9.24 -12.27
CA GLY A 458 -13.08 10.16 -12.88
C GLY A 458 -14.26 10.52 -11.98
N LEU A 459 -14.87 9.52 -11.32
CA LEU A 459 -15.93 9.71 -10.32
C LEU A 459 -15.42 10.52 -9.12
N SER A 460 -14.25 10.19 -8.59
CA SER A 460 -13.61 10.90 -7.46
C SER A 460 -13.40 12.39 -7.77
N TYR A 461 -12.96 12.69 -9.00
CA TYR A 461 -12.82 14.05 -9.49
C TYR A 461 -14.17 14.77 -9.59
N ILE A 462 -15.18 14.12 -10.19
CA ILE A 462 -16.55 14.68 -10.34
C ILE A 462 -17.21 14.97 -8.98
N PHE A 463 -16.99 14.11 -7.98
CA PHE A 463 -17.57 14.22 -6.64
C PHE A 463 -16.67 14.93 -5.60
N GLY A 464 -15.49 15.41 -6.00
CA GLY A 464 -14.59 16.14 -5.10
C GLY A 464 -13.94 15.29 -4.00
N GLN A 465 -13.92 13.96 -4.16
CA GLN A 465 -13.43 13.00 -3.16
C GLN A 465 -11.97 12.54 -3.43
N PRO A 466 -11.32 11.84 -2.47
CA PRO A 466 -9.98 11.26 -2.62
C PRO A 466 -9.87 10.19 -3.72
N LEU A 467 -10.66 9.13 -3.59
CA LEU A 467 -10.79 8.02 -4.53
C LEU A 467 -12.21 7.43 -4.39
N ALA A 468 -12.66 6.65 -5.37
CA ALA A 468 -13.90 5.89 -5.33
C ALA A 468 -13.55 4.39 -5.39
N GLY A 469 -14.07 3.60 -4.47
CA GLY A 469 -13.88 2.15 -4.47
C GLY A 469 -14.69 1.47 -5.58
N ALA A 470 -14.27 0.28 -6.01
CA ALA A 470 -15.01 -0.52 -6.99
C ALA A 470 -15.04 -2.01 -6.62
N ASN A 471 -16.25 -2.58 -6.57
CA ASN A 471 -16.49 -4.00 -6.24
C ASN A 471 -17.24 -4.67 -7.39
N ILE A 472 -16.86 -5.89 -7.79
CA ILE A 472 -17.60 -6.67 -8.80
C ILE A 472 -18.31 -7.86 -8.15
N TYR A 473 -19.56 -8.09 -8.57
CA TYR A 473 -20.42 -9.15 -8.08
C TYR A 473 -20.86 -10.06 -9.22
N ILE A 474 -20.65 -11.37 -9.04
CA ILE A 474 -21.04 -12.42 -9.98
C ILE A 474 -22.08 -13.30 -9.26
N THR A 475 -23.34 -13.21 -9.68
CA THR A 475 -24.47 -13.94 -9.08
C THR A 475 -25.08 -14.91 -10.11
N PRO A 476 -25.15 -16.23 -9.81
CA PRO A 476 -25.78 -17.22 -10.68
C PRO A 476 -27.31 -17.03 -10.75
N PRO A 477 -28.02 -17.65 -11.70
CA PRO A 477 -29.47 -17.47 -11.85
C PRO A 477 -30.29 -17.90 -10.62
N GLY A 478 -31.40 -17.22 -10.36
CA GLY A 478 -32.34 -17.55 -9.28
C GLY A 478 -31.80 -17.47 -7.85
N SER A 479 -30.72 -16.71 -7.61
CA SER A 479 -30.05 -16.64 -6.31
C SER A 479 -29.90 -15.21 -5.77
N GLN A 480 -29.66 -15.13 -4.46
CA GLN A 480 -29.43 -13.89 -3.72
C GLN A 480 -28.10 -14.02 -2.99
N GLY A 481 -27.20 -13.05 -3.21
CA GLY A 481 -25.86 -13.05 -2.62
C GLY A 481 -25.89 -12.51 -1.20
N LEU A 482 -25.99 -11.19 -1.08
CA LEU A 482 -26.11 -10.46 0.18
C LEU A 482 -27.57 -10.50 0.68
N ALA A 483 -27.73 -10.50 2.00
CA ALA A 483 -29.00 -10.23 2.66
C ALA A 483 -29.38 -8.75 2.48
N LYS A 484 -30.55 -8.36 2.98
CA LYS A 484 -30.94 -6.94 3.02
C LYS A 484 -29.99 -6.16 3.94
N HIS A 485 -29.36 -5.11 3.43
CA HIS A 485 -28.39 -4.25 4.14
C HIS A 485 -28.44 -2.82 3.61
N TYR A 486 -27.66 -1.90 4.20
CA TYR A 486 -27.38 -0.58 3.64
C TYR A 486 -25.87 -0.32 3.70
N ASP A 487 -25.36 0.51 2.80
CA ASP A 487 -23.95 0.89 2.76
C ASP A 487 -23.68 2.21 3.50
N ASP A 488 -22.44 2.39 3.96
CA ASP A 488 -21.89 3.63 4.52
C ASP A 488 -21.42 4.63 3.45
N HIS A 489 -21.46 4.26 2.17
CA HIS A 489 -21.05 5.05 1.01
C HIS A 489 -22.13 5.05 -0.07
N CYS A 490 -22.15 6.06 -0.95
CA CYS A 490 -23.15 6.11 -2.02
C CYS A 490 -22.68 5.25 -3.20
N VAL A 491 -23.55 4.41 -3.76
CA VAL A 491 -23.15 3.43 -4.78
C VAL A 491 -23.76 3.70 -6.15
N PHE A 492 -22.96 3.48 -7.20
CA PHE A 492 -23.38 3.39 -8.60
C PHE A 492 -23.17 1.96 -9.10
N VAL A 493 -24.26 1.20 -9.19
CA VAL A 493 -24.28 -0.18 -9.71
C VAL A 493 -24.40 -0.14 -11.23
N TRP A 494 -23.34 -0.52 -11.94
CA TRP A 494 -23.33 -0.62 -13.40
C TRP A 494 -23.48 -2.09 -13.84
N GLN A 495 -24.61 -2.43 -14.47
CA GLN A 495 -24.89 -3.80 -14.90
C GLN A 495 -24.13 -4.13 -16.19
N LEU A 496 -23.19 -5.07 -16.13
CA LEU A 496 -22.32 -5.43 -17.24
C LEU A 496 -22.87 -6.60 -18.07
N PHE A 497 -23.41 -7.63 -17.40
CA PHE A 497 -23.97 -8.83 -18.02
C PHE A 497 -25.27 -9.28 -17.35
N GLY A 498 -26.24 -9.75 -18.15
CA GLY A 498 -27.50 -10.29 -17.66
C GLY A 498 -28.37 -9.29 -16.87
N HIS A 499 -29.21 -9.82 -15.98
CA HIS A 499 -30.25 -9.04 -15.29
C HIS A 499 -30.28 -9.27 -13.77
N LYS A 500 -30.52 -8.21 -13.00
CA LYS A 500 -30.72 -8.31 -11.54
C LYS A 500 -31.95 -7.52 -11.10
N LYS A 501 -32.80 -8.14 -10.27
CA LYS A 501 -33.91 -7.45 -9.62
C LYS A 501 -33.44 -6.89 -8.29
N TRP A 502 -33.55 -5.58 -8.13
CA TRP A 502 -33.23 -4.83 -6.93
C TRP A 502 -34.51 -4.39 -6.24
N ARG A 503 -34.48 -4.39 -4.91
CA ARG A 503 -35.49 -3.79 -4.05
C ARG A 503 -34.81 -2.82 -3.10
N ILE A 504 -35.23 -1.56 -3.13
CA ILE A 504 -34.70 -0.50 -2.27
C ILE A 504 -35.83 0.00 -1.38
N SER A 505 -35.61 -0.01 -0.07
CA SER A 505 -36.57 0.50 0.91
C SER A 505 -36.48 2.02 0.95
N ARG A 506 -37.62 2.71 0.99
CA ARG A 506 -37.62 4.14 1.33
C ARG A 506 -37.49 4.25 2.85
N CYS A 507 -36.51 5.02 3.31
CA CYS A 507 -36.48 5.47 4.71
C CYS A 507 -37.37 6.71 4.84
N SER A 508 -38.14 6.81 5.92
CA SER A 508 -38.94 7.98 6.30
C SER A 508 -38.06 9.08 6.88
N GLU A 509 -37.14 8.69 7.76
CA GLU A 509 -36.10 9.51 8.33
C GLU A 509 -34.85 9.44 7.45
N ALA A 510 -34.31 10.61 7.08
CA ALA A 510 -33.07 10.69 6.34
C ALA A 510 -31.91 10.32 7.29
N PHE A 511 -31.18 9.26 6.95
CA PHE A 511 -30.03 8.77 7.69
C PHE A 511 -28.80 8.73 6.78
N LEU A 512 -27.73 9.42 7.20
CA LEU A 512 -26.41 9.34 6.56
C LEU A 512 -25.45 8.65 7.53
N PRO A 513 -25.17 7.34 7.35
CA PRO A 513 -24.04 6.70 8.01
C PRO A 513 -22.74 7.38 7.60
N ARG A 514 -21.70 7.25 8.42
CA ARG A 514 -20.35 7.68 8.06
C ARG A 514 -19.49 6.49 7.68
N LEU A 515 -18.52 6.74 6.82
CA LEU A 515 -17.57 5.74 6.36
C LEU A 515 -16.83 5.09 7.53
N TYR A 516 -16.82 3.76 7.57
CA TYR A 516 -16.21 2.92 8.62
C TYR A 516 -16.85 2.98 10.02
N GLU A 517 -17.95 3.72 10.24
CA GLU A 517 -18.72 3.57 11.48
C GLU A 517 -19.43 2.21 11.52
N PRO A 518 -19.56 1.55 12.69
CA PRO A 518 -20.30 0.30 12.80
C PRO A 518 -21.74 0.46 12.28
N LEU A 519 -22.09 -0.29 11.24
CA LEU A 519 -23.45 -0.32 10.70
C LEU A 519 -24.40 -0.85 11.79
N GLY A 520 -25.31 0.02 12.22
CA GLY A 520 -26.37 -0.34 13.17
C GLY A 520 -27.43 -1.25 12.53
N ASP A 521 -28.36 -1.71 13.36
CA ASP A 521 -29.52 -2.46 12.89
C ASP A 521 -30.32 -1.68 11.83
N ILE A 522 -31.03 -2.41 10.95
CA ILE A 522 -31.88 -1.80 9.93
C ILE A 522 -33.13 -1.24 10.61
N HIS A 523 -33.01 -0.02 11.12
CA HIS A 523 -34.08 0.72 11.79
C HIS A 523 -35.08 1.37 10.81
N CYS A 524 -35.52 0.64 9.78
CA CYS A 524 -36.84 0.94 9.21
C CYS A 524 -37.87 0.51 10.26
N SER A 525 -38.66 1.44 10.80
CA SER A 525 -39.58 1.08 11.88
C SER A 525 -40.61 0.07 11.37
N LYS A 526 -41.00 -0.90 12.21
CA LYS A 526 -41.98 -1.95 11.86
C LYS A 526 -43.40 -1.41 11.54
N HIS A 527 -43.60 -0.10 11.65
CA HIS A 527 -44.89 0.57 11.45
C HIS A 527 -44.93 1.50 10.23
N GLU A 528 -43.84 1.63 9.48
CA GLU A 528 -43.82 2.56 8.34
C GLU A 528 -44.20 1.91 7.02
N THR A 529 -45.27 2.47 6.44
CA THR A 529 -45.79 2.21 5.10
C THR A 529 -44.91 2.78 3.99
N SER A 530 -43.59 2.94 4.23
CA SER A 530 -42.65 3.52 3.28
C SER A 530 -42.37 2.55 2.12
N GLY A 531 -43.21 2.65 1.09
CA GLY A 531 -43.18 1.74 -0.07
C GLY A 531 -41.80 1.64 -0.70
N TYR A 532 -41.46 0.46 -1.19
CA TYR A 532 -40.17 0.17 -1.82
C TYR A 532 -40.11 0.65 -3.29
N MET A 533 -38.90 0.67 -3.83
CA MET A 533 -38.59 0.76 -5.25
C MET A 533 -38.09 -0.62 -5.71
N ASP A 534 -38.96 -1.37 -6.39
CA ASP A 534 -38.58 -2.60 -7.10
C ASP A 534 -38.18 -2.21 -8.53
N VAL A 535 -36.95 -2.53 -8.94
CA VAL A 535 -36.47 -2.31 -10.31
C VAL A 535 -35.75 -3.53 -10.87
N LEU A 536 -35.95 -3.79 -12.16
CA LEU A 536 -35.11 -4.71 -12.93
C LEU A 536 -34.01 -3.88 -13.59
N VAL A 537 -32.75 -4.18 -13.28
CA VAL A 537 -31.57 -3.55 -13.88
C VAL A 537 -31.05 -4.50 -14.97
N THR A 538 -30.83 -3.95 -16.16
CA THR A 538 -30.45 -4.67 -17.38
C THR A 538 -29.10 -4.18 -17.91
N GLU A 539 -28.47 -4.92 -18.83
CA GLU A 539 -27.13 -4.55 -19.33
C GLU A 539 -27.04 -3.09 -19.80
N GLY A 540 -26.02 -2.39 -19.32
CA GLY A 540 -25.78 -0.98 -19.59
C GLY A 540 -26.48 -0.02 -18.62
N ASP A 541 -27.54 -0.43 -17.93
CA ASP A 541 -28.22 0.41 -16.93
C ASP A 541 -27.30 0.73 -15.74
N ILE A 542 -27.50 1.92 -15.16
CA ILE A 542 -26.82 2.35 -13.93
C ILE A 542 -27.88 2.62 -12.84
N LEU A 543 -27.76 1.94 -11.72
CA LEU A 543 -28.60 2.15 -10.53
C LEU A 543 -27.80 2.88 -9.45
N TYR A 544 -28.19 4.11 -9.13
CA TYR A 544 -27.68 4.87 -8.00
C TYR A 544 -28.48 4.58 -6.73
N ILE A 545 -27.79 4.32 -5.62
CA ILE A 545 -28.36 4.16 -4.28
C ILE A 545 -27.58 5.07 -3.31
N PRO A 546 -28.23 6.01 -2.59
CA PRO A 546 -27.55 6.81 -1.57
C PRO A 546 -27.16 5.95 -0.35
N ARG A 547 -26.12 6.35 0.38
CA ARG A 547 -25.75 5.69 1.65
C ARG A 547 -26.91 5.71 2.65
N GLY A 548 -27.00 4.66 3.47
CA GLY A 548 -28.09 4.51 4.45
C GLY A 548 -29.41 3.94 3.90
N PHE A 549 -29.57 3.73 2.58
CA PHE A 549 -30.80 3.16 2.01
C PHE A 549 -30.81 1.62 2.02
N PRO A 550 -31.72 0.95 2.77
CA PRO A 550 -31.70 -0.51 2.90
C PRO A 550 -32.21 -1.22 1.65
N HIS A 551 -31.39 -2.08 1.06
CA HIS A 551 -31.63 -2.71 -0.23
C HIS A 551 -31.23 -4.19 -0.26
N GLU A 552 -31.79 -4.92 -1.23
CA GLU A 552 -31.52 -6.34 -1.51
C GLU A 552 -31.55 -6.57 -3.03
N ALA A 553 -30.81 -7.58 -3.53
CA ALA A 553 -30.73 -7.85 -4.96
C ALA A 553 -30.60 -9.34 -5.29
N HIS A 554 -31.51 -9.86 -6.12
CA HIS A 554 -31.53 -11.25 -6.57
C HIS A 554 -31.57 -11.36 -8.10
N THR A 555 -31.02 -12.45 -8.64
CA THR A 555 -31.18 -12.82 -10.04
C THR A 555 -32.54 -13.48 -10.26
N ILE A 556 -33.09 -13.30 -11.45
CA ILE A 556 -34.33 -13.95 -11.89
C ILE A 556 -34.00 -15.25 -12.63
N LEU A 557 -34.92 -16.22 -12.61
CA LEU A 557 -34.78 -17.46 -13.39
C LEU A 557 -35.24 -17.26 -14.83
N ASN A 558 -36.44 -16.71 -15.03
CA ASN A 558 -37.06 -16.49 -16.34
C ASN A 558 -37.63 -15.07 -16.47
N LEU A 559 -37.42 -14.43 -17.61
CA LEU A 559 -38.19 -13.28 -18.07
C LEU A 559 -39.51 -13.77 -18.69
N SER A 560 -40.49 -14.08 -17.82
CA SER A 560 -41.92 -14.37 -18.12
C SER A 560 -42.31 -14.82 -19.56
N GLU A 561 -42.43 -16.13 -19.76
CA GLU A 561 -43.24 -16.93 -20.74
C GLU A 561 -43.49 -16.49 -22.21
N SER A 562 -43.11 -15.29 -22.64
CA SER A 562 -43.32 -14.79 -23.99
C SER A 562 -42.01 -14.27 -24.59
N GLN A 563 -41.39 -15.15 -25.38
CA GLN A 563 -40.25 -14.96 -26.30
C GLN A 563 -38.86 -15.41 -25.79
N SER A 564 -38.37 -16.46 -26.45
CA SER A 564 -37.05 -17.12 -26.41
C SER A 564 -36.71 -17.98 -25.19
N GLU A 565 -36.31 -19.23 -25.48
CA GLU A 565 -35.66 -20.18 -24.58
C GLU A 565 -34.19 -19.79 -24.36
N ALA A 566 -33.94 -18.53 -23.97
CA ALA A 566 -32.59 -18.11 -23.58
C ALA A 566 -32.19 -18.84 -22.29
N PRO A 567 -31.00 -19.45 -22.21
CA PRO A 567 -30.55 -20.11 -20.99
C PRO A 567 -30.44 -19.08 -19.86
N CYS A 568 -30.77 -19.47 -18.63
CA CYS A 568 -30.74 -18.55 -17.49
C CYS A 568 -29.32 -17.98 -17.29
N GLU A 569 -29.13 -16.68 -17.47
CA GLU A 569 -27.80 -16.05 -17.46
C GLU A 569 -27.40 -15.54 -16.07
N PHE A 570 -26.09 -15.50 -15.81
CA PHE A 570 -25.54 -14.90 -14.61
C PHE A 570 -25.75 -13.38 -14.65
N SER A 571 -25.94 -12.77 -13.47
CA SER A 571 -25.82 -11.31 -13.34
C SER A 571 -24.40 -10.95 -12.94
N ILE A 572 -23.77 -10.08 -13.72
CA ILE A 572 -22.50 -9.45 -13.37
C ILE A 572 -22.68 -7.94 -13.36
N HIS A 573 -22.35 -7.30 -12.25
CA HIS A 573 -22.32 -5.84 -12.14
C HIS A 573 -21.09 -5.35 -11.39
N LEU A 574 -20.67 -4.14 -11.73
CA LEU A 574 -19.59 -3.41 -11.11
C LEU A 574 -20.19 -2.24 -10.31
N THR A 575 -19.97 -2.24 -8.99
CA THR A 575 -20.47 -1.22 -8.07
C THR A 575 -19.34 -0.26 -7.74
N PHE A 576 -19.48 1.01 -8.12
CA PHE A 576 -18.58 2.09 -7.70
C PHE A 576 -19.11 2.77 -6.45
N GLY A 577 -18.30 2.83 -5.39
CA GLY A 577 -18.61 3.51 -4.14
C GLY A 577 -18.00 4.91 -4.09
N ILE A 578 -18.82 5.93 -3.89
CA ILE A 578 -18.34 7.28 -3.52
C ILE A 578 -18.19 7.32 -2.01
N GLU A 579 -16.97 7.04 -1.58
CA GLU A 579 -16.52 7.06 -0.19
C GLU A 579 -16.26 8.51 0.22
N VAL A 580 -16.97 8.97 1.26
CA VAL A 580 -16.80 10.32 1.81
C VAL A 580 -15.96 10.17 3.08
N GLU A 581 -14.64 10.34 2.96
CA GLU A 581 -13.76 10.24 4.13
C GLU A 581 -14.04 11.41 5.11
N PRO A 582 -13.88 11.25 6.44
CA PRO A 582 -14.30 12.24 7.44
C PRO A 582 -13.86 13.71 7.23
N PRO A 583 -12.66 14.03 6.70
CA PRO A 583 -12.28 15.42 6.41
C PRO A 583 -13.12 16.09 5.30
N PHE A 584 -13.80 15.29 4.48
CA PHE A 584 -14.56 15.72 3.30
C PHE A 584 -16.09 15.64 3.50
N GLU A 585 -16.54 15.40 4.74
CA GLU A 585 -17.87 15.78 5.21
C GLU A 585 -17.91 17.27 5.58
N TRP A 586 -19.10 17.85 5.72
CA TRP A 586 -19.27 19.22 6.21
C TRP A 586 -18.73 19.42 7.64
N GLU A 587 -18.81 18.39 8.51
CA GLU A 587 -18.10 18.33 9.79
C GLU A 587 -16.59 18.56 9.60
N GLY A 588 -15.95 17.76 8.73
CA GLY A 588 -14.53 17.85 8.45
C GLY A 588 -14.10 19.24 7.98
N PHE A 589 -14.89 19.86 7.10
CA PHE A 589 -14.66 21.23 6.64
C PHE A 589 -14.68 22.26 7.78
N VAL A 590 -15.58 22.13 8.76
CA VAL A 590 -15.62 23.00 9.94
C VAL A 590 -14.40 22.80 10.83
N HIS A 591 -13.95 21.56 11.05
CA HIS A 591 -12.73 21.31 11.84
C HIS A 591 -11.49 21.95 11.19
N ILE A 592 -11.40 21.90 9.86
CA ILE A 592 -10.37 22.61 9.10
C ILE A 592 -10.52 24.13 9.32
N ALA A 593 -11.73 24.68 9.14
CA ALA A 593 -12.00 26.11 9.32
C ALA A 593 -11.67 26.63 10.73
N LEU A 594 -11.93 25.83 11.78
CA LEU A 594 -11.59 26.17 13.17
C LEU A 594 -10.07 26.21 13.38
N ASN A 595 -9.31 25.29 12.76
CA ASN A 595 -7.85 25.37 12.80
C ASN A 595 -7.33 26.58 12.01
N CYS A 596 -7.84 26.86 10.80
CA CYS A 596 -7.46 28.04 10.00
C CYS A 596 -7.66 29.33 10.81
N TRP A 597 -8.86 29.53 11.35
CA TRP A 597 -9.16 30.69 12.21
C TRP A 597 -8.22 30.76 13.42
N ASN A 598 -7.97 29.66 14.12
CA ASN A 598 -7.07 29.63 15.27
C ASN A 598 -5.61 30.00 14.89
N ARG A 599 -5.11 29.55 13.72
CA ARG A 599 -3.79 29.93 13.20
C ARG A 599 -3.70 31.44 12.95
N CYS A 600 -4.71 32.04 12.31
CA CYS A 600 -4.77 33.49 12.10
C CYS A 600 -4.75 34.27 13.43
N GLN A 601 -5.47 33.80 14.45
CA GLN A 601 -5.50 34.43 15.79
C GLN A 601 -4.16 34.37 16.53
N LYS A 602 -3.25 33.43 16.22
CA LYS A 602 -1.93 33.34 16.88
C LYS A 602 -1.04 34.56 16.62
N HIS A 603 -1.24 35.27 15.49
CA HIS A 603 -0.44 36.43 15.11
C HIS A 603 -0.78 37.72 15.89
N ASP A 604 -1.95 37.82 16.50
CA ASP A 604 -2.42 39.03 17.20
C ASP A 604 -2.12 39.08 18.72
N SER A 605 -1.58 38.01 19.31
CA SER A 605 -1.48 37.89 20.79
C SER A 605 -0.06 38.11 21.35
N GLY A 606 0.24 39.37 21.69
CA GLY A 606 1.41 39.73 22.51
C GLY A 606 1.28 39.27 23.97
N LEU A 607 2.41 38.88 24.58
CA LEU A 607 2.65 38.74 26.03
C LEU A 607 1.50 38.16 26.90
N SER A 608 0.93 37.00 26.52
CA SER A 608 0.20 36.15 27.47
C SER A 608 1.07 35.00 27.98
N ASP A 609 0.81 34.56 29.22
CA ASP A 609 1.54 33.48 29.87
C ASP A 609 1.36 32.11 29.18
N TYR A 610 2.31 31.19 29.41
CA TYR A 610 2.35 29.85 28.86
C TYR A 610 1.10 29.03 29.22
N GLU A 611 0.63 29.09 30.46
CA GLU A 611 -0.53 28.30 30.90
C GLU A 611 -1.82 28.79 30.25
N THR A 612 -2.00 30.11 30.14
CA THR A 612 -3.12 30.71 29.39
C THR A 612 -3.12 30.29 27.92
N LYS A 613 -1.94 30.24 27.27
CA LYS A 613 -1.82 29.76 25.87
C LYS A 613 -2.15 28.27 25.74
N ARG A 614 -1.75 27.45 26.72
CA ARG A 614 -2.07 26.01 26.75
C ARG A 614 -3.57 25.79 26.95
N LEU A 615 -4.18 26.44 27.95
CA LEU A 615 -5.62 26.36 28.21
C LEU A 615 -6.44 26.78 26.97
N ARG A 616 -6.08 27.90 26.32
CA ARG A 616 -6.74 28.35 25.08
C ARG A 616 -6.66 27.30 23.97
N LEU A 617 -5.49 26.70 23.73
CA LEU A 617 -5.31 25.66 22.72
C LEU A 617 -6.19 24.44 23.04
N MET A 618 -6.26 24.02 24.29
CA MET A 618 -7.10 22.89 24.70
C MET A 618 -8.59 23.21 24.60
N LEU A 619 -9.02 24.46 24.84
CA LEU A 619 -10.40 24.89 24.62
C LEU A 619 -10.79 24.94 23.13
N VAL A 620 -9.83 25.18 22.22
CA VAL A 620 -10.04 25.00 20.77
C VAL A 620 -10.22 23.52 20.42
N ILE A 621 -9.42 22.63 21.01
CA ILE A 621 -9.56 21.18 20.82
C ILE A 621 -10.89 20.67 21.41
N PHE A 622 -11.30 21.20 22.55
CA PHE A 622 -12.61 20.93 23.18
C PHE A 622 -13.77 21.40 22.29
N LEU A 623 -13.62 22.51 21.56
CA LEU A 623 -14.62 22.97 20.59
C LEU A 623 -14.77 22.02 19.40
N HIS A 624 -13.71 21.31 18.96
CA HIS A 624 -13.88 20.20 17.99
C HIS A 624 -14.83 19.12 18.52
N VAL A 625 -14.71 18.73 19.79
CA VAL A 625 -15.63 17.73 20.39
C VAL A 625 -17.07 18.27 20.45
N ALA A 626 -17.24 19.55 20.79
CA ALA A 626 -18.56 20.19 20.78
C ALA A 626 -19.20 20.24 19.38
N ILE A 627 -18.40 20.45 18.33
CA ILE A 627 -18.84 20.37 16.92
C ILE A 627 -19.30 18.94 16.57
N ARG A 628 -18.51 17.93 16.95
CA ARG A 628 -18.84 16.52 16.70
C ARG A 628 -20.18 16.12 17.33
N LEU A 629 -20.43 16.53 18.58
CA LEU A 629 -21.68 16.24 19.30
C LEU A 629 -22.92 16.89 18.67
N ILE A 630 -22.76 17.97 17.91
CA ILE A 630 -23.84 18.55 17.08
C ILE A 630 -24.01 17.71 15.81
N ALA A 631 -22.92 17.45 15.10
CA ALA A 631 -22.92 16.73 13.82
C ALA A 631 -23.46 15.29 13.93
N ASP A 632 -23.27 14.63 15.07
CA ASP A 632 -23.85 13.31 15.33
C ASP A 632 -25.39 13.35 15.40
N LYS A 633 -25.99 14.50 15.73
CA LYS A 633 -27.45 14.73 15.78
C LYS A 633 -28.01 15.40 14.52
N ASP A 634 -27.15 16.00 13.69
CA ASP A 634 -27.55 16.87 12.59
C ASP A 634 -26.96 16.44 11.24
N ILE A 635 -27.84 15.86 10.42
CA ILE A 635 -27.52 15.34 9.09
C ILE A 635 -26.86 16.35 8.14
N ALA A 636 -27.01 17.67 8.35
CA ALA A 636 -26.36 18.67 7.51
C ALA A 636 -24.83 18.61 7.60
N PHE A 637 -24.28 18.29 8.78
CA PHE A 637 -22.84 18.13 8.98
C PHE A 637 -22.30 16.83 8.37
N ARG A 638 -23.14 15.79 8.28
CA ARG A 638 -22.79 14.48 7.72
C ARG A 638 -22.82 14.44 6.19
N LYS A 639 -23.34 15.47 5.52
CA LYS A 639 -23.36 15.55 4.05
C LYS A 639 -21.96 15.72 3.48
N ALA A 640 -21.73 15.21 2.27
CA ALA A 640 -20.48 15.44 1.54
C ALA A 640 -20.23 16.93 1.31
N CYS A 641 -19.01 17.36 1.61
CA CYS A 641 -18.52 18.70 1.32
C CYS A 641 -18.07 18.78 -0.15
N MET A 642 -18.92 19.37 -0.99
CA MET A 642 -18.77 19.35 -2.45
C MET A 642 -17.94 20.53 -3.00
N ILE A 643 -17.15 21.20 -2.15
CA ILE A 643 -16.35 22.39 -2.49
C ILE A 643 -15.37 22.13 -3.64
N ALA A 644 -14.74 20.96 -3.67
CA ALA A 644 -13.82 20.56 -4.74
C ALA A 644 -14.53 20.03 -6.01
N ALA A 645 -15.85 19.90 -5.98
CA ALA A 645 -16.66 19.37 -7.08
C ALA A 645 -17.39 20.49 -7.86
N LEU A 646 -18.08 21.39 -7.15
CA LEU A 646 -18.87 22.49 -7.75
C LEU A 646 -18.93 23.73 -6.84
N PRO A 647 -18.99 24.95 -7.42
CA PRO A 647 -19.08 26.20 -6.66
C PRO A 647 -20.49 26.53 -6.12
N PHE A 648 -21.52 25.72 -6.41
CA PHE A 648 -22.91 26.10 -6.15
C PHE A 648 -23.31 25.92 -4.68
N ARG A 649 -23.90 26.97 -4.08
CA ARG A 649 -24.50 27.04 -2.73
C ARG A 649 -23.62 26.66 -1.52
N GLN A 650 -22.36 26.29 -1.70
CA GLN A 650 -21.47 25.84 -0.61
C GLN A 650 -21.40 26.84 0.55
N LYS A 651 -21.25 28.14 0.27
CA LYS A 651 -21.16 29.18 1.32
C LYS A 651 -22.43 29.28 2.18
N ALA A 652 -23.62 29.16 1.59
CA ALA A 652 -24.88 29.20 2.35
C ALA A 652 -25.05 27.99 3.29
N THR A 653 -24.54 26.81 2.88
CA THR A 653 -24.49 25.62 3.76
C THR A 653 -23.49 25.83 4.90
N PHE A 654 -22.32 26.41 4.61
CA PHE A 654 -21.34 26.78 5.63
C PHE A 654 -21.90 27.77 6.65
N ASP A 655 -22.51 28.87 6.20
CA ASP A 655 -23.07 29.91 7.07
C ASP A 655 -24.14 29.32 8.03
N LEU A 656 -25.02 28.45 7.52
CA LEU A 656 -26.01 27.71 8.32
C LEU A 656 -25.37 26.79 9.37
N ILE A 657 -24.27 26.12 9.00
CA ILE A 657 -23.52 25.25 9.92
C ILE A 657 -22.85 26.07 11.02
N ILE A 658 -22.25 27.22 10.70
CA ILE A 658 -21.65 28.12 11.68
C ILE A 658 -22.72 28.69 12.63
N GLU A 659 -23.90 29.07 12.13
CA GLU A 659 -25.04 29.47 12.96
C GLU A 659 -25.48 28.36 13.92
N ARG A 660 -25.53 27.11 13.45
CA ARG A 660 -25.85 25.94 14.27
C ARG A 660 -24.81 25.67 15.36
N ILE A 661 -23.53 25.90 15.08
CA ILE A 661 -22.45 25.80 16.08
C ILE A 661 -22.60 26.88 17.15
N ASP A 662 -22.83 28.15 16.78
CA ASP A 662 -22.98 29.24 17.75
C ASP A 662 -24.19 29.03 18.66
N THR A 663 -25.32 28.58 18.08
CA THR A 663 -26.57 28.35 18.83
C THR A 663 -26.60 27.07 19.65
N SER A 664 -26.02 25.95 19.16
CA SER A 664 -26.26 24.61 19.73
C SER A 664 -25.12 24.03 20.55
N SER A 665 -23.89 24.55 20.45
CA SER A 665 -22.75 23.98 21.21
C SER A 665 -22.77 24.37 22.68
N SER A 666 -22.71 23.35 23.54
CA SER A 666 -22.80 23.43 25.00
C SER A 666 -21.50 23.00 25.66
N PHE A 667 -20.93 23.87 26.50
CA PHE A 667 -19.75 23.53 27.31
C PHE A 667 -20.06 22.36 28.26
N THR A 668 -21.23 22.37 28.89
CA THR A 668 -21.64 21.37 29.87
C THR A 668 -21.80 20.00 29.24
N GLU A 669 -22.46 19.89 28.08
CA GLU A 669 -22.65 18.61 27.39
C GLU A 669 -21.31 18.00 26.97
N THR A 670 -20.44 18.82 26.37
CA THR A 670 -19.10 18.41 25.92
C THR A 670 -18.23 17.97 27.11
N LEU A 671 -18.30 18.67 28.24
CA LEU A 671 -17.59 18.29 29.46
C LEU A 671 -18.12 16.97 30.05
N THR A 672 -19.44 16.78 30.09
CA THR A 672 -20.05 15.52 30.56
C THR A 672 -19.65 14.34 29.68
N PHE A 673 -19.65 14.51 28.35
CA PHE A 673 -19.16 13.50 27.41
C PHE A 673 -17.69 13.16 27.68
N LEU A 674 -16.80 14.16 27.73
CA LEU A 674 -15.36 13.93 27.94
C LEU A 674 -15.02 13.32 29.30
N VAL A 675 -15.67 13.77 30.38
CA VAL A 675 -15.49 13.16 31.72
C VAL A 675 -15.89 11.68 31.71
N LYS A 676 -17.00 11.34 31.04
CA LYS A 676 -17.42 9.94 30.88
C LYS A 676 -16.39 9.16 30.06
N THR A 677 -16.00 9.65 28.89
CA THR A 677 -15.06 8.98 27.97
C THR A 677 -13.69 8.72 28.61
N VAL A 678 -13.14 9.70 29.34
CA VAL A 678 -11.88 9.55 30.08
C VAL A 678 -12.02 8.57 31.25
N HIS A 679 -13.13 8.63 32.00
CA HIS A 679 -13.37 7.71 33.12
C HIS A 679 -13.52 6.25 32.66
N GLU A 680 -14.22 6.02 31.54
CA GLU A 680 -14.43 4.70 30.93
C GLU A 680 -13.23 4.21 30.10
N LYS A 681 -12.20 5.07 29.88
CA LYS A 681 -11.07 4.83 28.95
C LYS A 681 -11.52 4.43 27.55
N ASN A 682 -12.60 5.03 27.07
CA ASN A 682 -13.22 4.69 25.79
C ASN A 682 -12.52 5.43 24.64
N GLU A 683 -11.34 4.94 24.24
CA GLU A 683 -10.55 5.50 23.13
C GLU A 683 -11.36 5.58 21.82
N GLY A 684 -12.21 4.59 21.55
CA GLY A 684 -13.03 4.51 20.34
C GLY A 684 -13.92 5.73 20.11
N SER A 685 -14.46 6.33 21.18
CA SER A 685 -15.29 7.56 21.08
C SER A 685 -14.52 8.81 20.64
N LEU A 686 -13.18 8.76 20.57
CA LEU A 686 -12.33 9.87 20.14
C LEU A 686 -11.42 9.51 18.95
N GLN A 687 -11.46 8.28 18.43
CA GLN A 687 -10.61 7.84 17.31
C GLN A 687 -10.83 8.67 16.03
N TRP A 688 -12.03 9.23 15.83
CA TRP A 688 -12.31 10.17 14.74
C TRP A 688 -11.37 11.40 14.74
N MET A 689 -10.76 11.76 15.87
CA MET A 689 -9.85 12.90 15.95
C MET A 689 -8.46 12.64 15.34
N ARG A 690 -8.09 11.39 15.03
CA ARG A 690 -6.72 11.01 14.61
C ARG A 690 -6.27 11.73 13.33
N TRP A 691 -7.04 11.60 12.24
CA TRP A 691 -7.61 12.78 11.59
C TRP A 691 -6.81 14.09 11.56
N LEU A 692 -7.06 14.85 12.64
CA LEU A 692 -6.66 16.23 12.82
C LEU A 692 -5.13 16.40 12.87
N ARG A 693 -4.34 15.32 13.07
CA ARG A 693 -2.87 15.37 12.93
C ARG A 693 -2.44 15.95 11.58
N GLN A 694 -3.22 15.68 10.53
CA GLN A 694 -2.93 16.15 9.17
C GLN A 694 -3.18 17.66 8.97
N VAL A 695 -3.93 18.28 9.88
CA VAL A 695 -4.30 19.70 9.93
C VAL A 695 -3.45 20.49 10.93
N TYR A 696 -2.95 19.83 11.99
CA TYR A 696 -2.13 20.41 13.06
C TYR A 696 -0.61 20.16 12.92
N GLN A 697 -0.12 19.79 11.74
CA GLN A 697 1.27 19.31 11.49
C GLN A 697 2.41 20.23 12.01
N GLU A 698 2.15 21.52 12.27
CA GLU A 698 3.13 22.49 12.80
C GLU A 698 3.12 22.62 14.35
N ASP A 699 2.06 22.18 15.04
CA ASP A 699 1.91 22.29 16.49
C ASP A 699 2.38 21.00 17.20
N VAL A 700 3.70 20.88 17.43
CA VAL A 700 4.37 19.76 18.15
C VAL A 700 3.82 19.48 19.58
N LYS A 701 2.88 20.29 20.07
CA LYS A 701 2.31 20.22 21.42
C LYS A 701 1.10 19.30 21.57
N VAL A 702 0.55 18.75 20.48
CA VAL A 702 -0.72 18.00 20.51
C VAL A 702 -0.59 16.68 19.78
N ASN A 703 -0.64 15.57 20.52
CA ASN A 703 -0.52 14.22 19.96
C ASN A 703 -1.89 13.62 19.64
N PHE A 704 -2.40 13.88 18.43
CA PHE A 704 -3.67 13.31 17.96
C PHE A 704 -3.65 11.79 17.72
N ASP A 705 -2.50 11.11 17.80
CA ASP A 705 -2.47 9.64 17.83
C ASP A 705 -2.90 9.05 19.18
N ASN A 706 -2.92 9.86 20.25
CA ASN A 706 -3.59 9.53 21.50
C ASN A 706 -4.53 10.66 21.96
N PRO A 707 -5.75 10.74 21.39
CA PRO A 707 -6.74 11.75 21.77
C PRO A 707 -7.15 11.69 23.24
N LEU A 708 -7.16 10.50 23.85
CA LEU A 708 -7.56 10.31 25.23
C LEU A 708 -6.63 11.05 26.20
N GLN A 709 -5.30 10.93 25.98
CA GLN A 709 -4.28 11.63 26.76
C GLN A 709 -4.44 13.16 26.72
N ILE A 710 -4.83 13.73 25.57
CA ILE A 710 -5.08 15.18 25.46
C ILE A 710 -6.18 15.63 26.43
N PHE A 711 -7.23 14.82 26.61
CA PHE A 711 -8.33 15.15 27.50
C PHE A 711 -8.08 14.78 28.97
N GLU A 712 -7.24 13.77 29.25
CA GLU A 712 -6.70 13.55 30.60
C GLU A 712 -5.93 14.81 31.09
N GLU A 713 -5.04 15.36 30.26
CA GLU A 713 -4.33 16.61 30.56
C GLU A 713 -5.29 17.81 30.67
N PHE A 714 -6.33 17.89 29.82
CA PHE A 714 -7.31 18.97 29.88
C PHE A 714 -8.10 18.96 31.18
N LEU A 715 -8.54 17.80 31.65
CA LEU A 715 -9.34 17.69 32.88
C LEU A 715 -8.53 18.06 34.13
N LEU A 716 -7.22 17.84 34.13
CA LEU A 716 -6.30 18.33 35.16
C LEU A 716 -6.19 19.86 35.12
N LEU A 717 -5.93 20.47 33.95
CA LEU A 717 -5.85 21.94 33.85
C LEU A 717 -7.21 22.63 34.10
N TYR A 718 -8.31 21.96 33.75
CA TYR A 718 -9.66 22.44 34.03
C TYR A 718 -9.99 22.43 35.53
N SER A 719 -9.42 21.52 36.34
CA SER A 719 -9.74 21.50 37.78
C SER A 719 -9.35 22.79 38.49
N ASP A 720 -8.31 23.45 37.98
CA ASP A 720 -7.69 24.62 38.59
C ASP A 720 -8.31 25.93 38.04
N HIS A 721 -8.78 25.92 36.77
CA HIS A 721 -9.30 27.09 36.05
C HIS A 721 -10.81 27.09 35.74
N LYS A 722 -11.63 26.30 36.44
CA LYS A 722 -13.06 26.03 36.12
C LYS A 722 -13.91 27.25 35.67
N LYS A 723 -13.82 28.36 36.40
CA LYS A 723 -14.60 29.59 36.12
C LYS A 723 -14.13 30.30 34.85
N GLU A 724 -12.83 30.33 34.64
CA GLU A 724 -12.18 30.99 33.50
C GLU A 724 -12.39 30.18 32.22
N ALA A 725 -12.20 28.86 32.29
CA ALA A 725 -12.32 27.94 31.16
C ALA A 725 -13.72 27.99 30.49
N THR A 726 -14.79 28.05 31.30
CA THR A 726 -16.16 28.16 30.77
C THR A 726 -16.39 29.48 30.03
N SER A 727 -15.91 30.59 30.60
CA SER A 727 -16.03 31.93 29.98
C SER A 727 -15.20 32.04 28.70
N GLU A 728 -13.95 31.56 28.74
CA GLU A 728 -13.06 31.59 27.58
C GLU A 728 -13.52 30.63 26.47
N PHE A 729 -14.16 29.51 26.79
CA PHE A 729 -14.82 28.66 25.77
C PHE A 729 -15.87 29.44 24.96
N TYR A 730 -16.80 30.14 25.63
CA TYR A 730 -17.82 30.92 24.93
C TYR A 730 -17.23 32.14 24.20
N SER A 731 -16.15 32.74 24.72
CA SER A 731 -15.33 33.76 24.04
C SER A 731 -14.71 33.22 22.74
N ILE A 732 -14.03 32.07 22.80
CA ILE A 732 -13.43 31.37 21.65
C ILE A 732 -14.52 31.03 20.62
N LYS A 733 -15.60 30.37 21.05
CA LYS A 733 -16.72 30.01 20.17
C LYS A 733 -17.26 31.22 19.42
N SER A 734 -17.62 32.28 20.15
CA SER A 734 -18.30 33.41 19.53
C SER A 734 -17.38 34.18 18.59
N LYS A 735 -16.07 34.24 18.88
CA LYS A 735 -15.07 34.81 17.96
C LYS A 735 -14.85 33.94 16.72
N PHE A 736 -14.85 32.61 16.87
CA PHE A 736 -14.82 31.68 15.74
C PHE A 736 -16.05 31.89 14.85
N CYS A 737 -17.27 31.78 15.39
CA CYS A 737 -18.49 31.84 14.59
C CYS A 737 -18.74 33.22 13.93
N LYS A 738 -18.19 34.30 14.49
CA LYS A 738 -18.31 35.66 13.92
C LYS A 738 -17.17 36.07 12.97
N SER A 739 -16.07 35.33 12.93
CA SER A 739 -14.85 35.77 12.24
C SER A 739 -14.11 34.67 11.48
N VAL A 740 -14.67 33.46 11.40
CA VAL A 740 -14.22 32.44 10.45
C VAL A 740 -14.53 32.88 9.02
N VAL A 741 -13.58 32.69 8.11
CA VAL A 741 -13.69 33.03 6.70
C VAL A 741 -13.79 31.74 5.90
N PHE A 742 -14.86 31.62 5.09
CA PHE A 742 -15.11 30.44 4.26
C PHE A 742 -13.98 30.20 3.26
N GLU A 743 -13.50 31.28 2.64
CA GLU A 743 -12.47 31.26 1.61
C GLU A 743 -11.10 30.77 2.14
N ASP A 744 -10.74 31.11 3.38
CA ASP A 744 -9.48 30.65 4.01
C ASP A 744 -9.51 29.13 4.25
N ALA A 745 -10.63 28.60 4.74
CA ALA A 745 -10.83 27.17 4.96
C ALA A 745 -10.82 26.37 3.65
N CYS A 746 -11.27 26.95 2.54
CA CYS A 746 -11.23 26.32 1.22
C CYS A 746 -9.80 26.01 0.76
N TYR A 747 -8.80 26.82 1.12
CA TYR A 747 -7.41 26.55 0.75
C TYR A 747 -6.86 25.31 1.48
N ASP A 748 -6.90 25.30 2.82
CA ASP A 748 -6.41 24.17 3.62
C ASP A 748 -7.19 22.87 3.31
N PHE A 749 -8.49 22.95 2.99
CA PHE A 749 -9.30 21.81 2.51
C PHE A 749 -8.77 21.22 1.19
N ASN A 750 -8.50 22.05 0.18
CA ASN A 750 -7.97 21.57 -1.10
C ASN A 750 -6.53 21.03 -0.96
N VAL A 751 -5.70 21.64 -0.11
CA VAL A 751 -4.36 21.11 0.21
C VAL A 751 -4.46 19.73 0.87
N LEU A 752 -5.41 19.53 1.80
CA LEU A 752 -5.65 18.23 2.41
C LEU A 752 -6.16 17.20 1.40
N LEU A 753 -7.15 17.57 0.57
CA LEU A 753 -7.70 16.70 -0.47
C LEU A 753 -6.63 16.23 -1.45
N GLU A 754 -5.71 17.09 -1.88
CA GLU A 754 -4.61 16.69 -2.77
C GLU A 754 -3.57 15.80 -2.07
N LYS A 755 -3.34 15.94 -0.75
CA LYS A 755 -2.55 14.96 0.02
C LYS A 755 -3.22 13.57 -0.01
N TYR A 756 -4.51 13.49 0.31
CA TYR A 756 -5.29 12.24 0.25
C TYR A 756 -5.25 11.62 -1.16
N ARG A 757 -5.57 12.41 -2.20
CA ARG A 757 -5.52 11.97 -3.61
C ARG A 757 -4.14 11.46 -4.01
N LYS A 758 -3.06 12.12 -3.59
CA LYS A 758 -1.69 11.66 -3.88
C LYS A 758 -1.47 10.25 -3.35
N THR A 759 -1.73 10.01 -2.06
CA THR A 759 -1.47 8.72 -1.41
C THR A 759 -2.37 7.61 -1.96
N ARG A 760 -3.67 7.88 -2.16
CA ARG A 760 -4.59 6.90 -2.77
C ARG A 760 -4.19 6.55 -4.21
N LYS A 761 -3.75 7.53 -5.02
CA LYS A 761 -3.24 7.27 -6.39
C LYS A 761 -1.91 6.52 -6.39
N GLN A 762 -1.01 6.79 -5.44
CA GLN A 762 0.24 6.05 -5.28
C GLN A 762 -0.03 4.58 -4.97
N TYR A 763 -0.92 4.30 -4.00
CA TYR A 763 -1.39 2.96 -3.70
C TYR A 763 -2.01 2.29 -4.94
N MET A 764 -2.96 2.95 -5.60
CA MET A 764 -3.67 2.42 -6.76
C MET A 764 -2.72 2.05 -7.90
N LYS A 765 -1.78 2.93 -8.25
CA LYS A 765 -0.77 2.69 -9.30
C LYS A 765 0.17 1.55 -8.94
N GLY A 766 0.62 1.49 -7.69
CA GLY A 766 1.47 0.41 -7.18
C GLY A 766 0.77 -0.95 -7.30
N MET A 767 -0.48 -1.05 -6.85
CA MET A 767 -1.28 -2.27 -6.96
C MET A 767 -1.64 -2.64 -8.41
N LEU A 768 -2.01 -1.68 -9.25
CA LEU A 768 -2.25 -1.92 -10.69
C LEU A 768 -1.01 -2.49 -11.37
N SER A 769 0.19 -2.06 -10.96
CA SER A 769 1.44 -2.56 -11.50
C SER A 769 1.69 -4.04 -11.14
N LEU A 770 1.25 -4.49 -9.96
CA LEU A 770 1.32 -5.90 -9.55
C LEU A 770 0.31 -6.80 -10.28
N HIS A 771 -0.80 -6.22 -10.78
CA HIS A 771 -1.88 -6.93 -11.48
C HIS A 771 -1.78 -6.91 -13.01
N SER A 772 -1.17 -5.88 -13.60
CA SER A 772 -1.09 -5.71 -15.06
C SER A 772 0.10 -6.50 -15.64
N THR A 773 -0.14 -7.74 -16.10
CA THR A 773 0.88 -8.72 -16.53
C THR A 773 0.50 -9.66 -17.68
#